data_AF-A0A931XWI4-F1
#
_entry.id   AF-A0A931XWI4-F1
#
_cell.length_a   1.000
_cell.length_b   1.000
_cell.length_c   1.000
_cell.angle_alpha   90.00
_cell.angle_beta   90.00
_cell.angle_gamma   90.00
#
_symmetry.space_group_name_H-M   'P 1'
#
loop_
_entity.id
_entity.type
_entity.pdbx_description
1 polymer ?
#
loop_
_entity_poly.entity_id
_entity_poly.type
_entity_poly.pdbx_seq_one_letter_code
_entity_poly.pdbx_strand_id
1 'polypeptide(L)'
;MSCSAKHVIGHYERRTGRERSFGSRRGTRSAYNLQEMSRGMLVTIGLAMACSAPEPAPGASPFVGGADAPDLARARALLAAHGLPAASGESTMAAGSRSSRLGDRGPAITIGASAADGFGLREPTGVAVEVRLESATRARPIAVDGWLVFADALDGRPAFVRETGDGVEDFVVSSASSLRYRVSLGDRVAGLRLASETLELLDAEGVPRLRMNPPYVIDAQGRRHAASLDLVGCAVDRSAALPFGRPPVPPGAHDCRLVVQWEAALAKPVLVDPSWSTTASMSVRRSGHGAAALGDDRVLVAGGNDGPLIHSSAEVFDGTSLTWASAGSMSGPRTGAGTIKLAGGRVLVAGGFGATGWPQRTAEVFEVATGWRAVASMNESRRDFAIANVGSRVLAVGHGHSAELFDIATETWSFTAKPLRHRAFGQAHAVGPDTALIYGGSTSGDTSTAELWTAGTWTDAGSTTVPGGASLTLPGNRVLVVGGQGLSTMVEMWSLGGGWKKMKALPLAIRCPTLALLPGGAVLEVGGQGPAYLSNANVFDPVAETWTAAGHLSQRRGSAVAATTSKGALIIGGESWVDDAQRALSTAELFGPFAPLGAACTAGWECASGTCADGVCCDSACDGPCESCTLEASRGTCRPIAGSAVHGACKAIGALPCGSAACDGMDGKACRKHPGTDTICRAPECRDGVAWAAGRCDGAGACASPAATPCAPYRCAGDTCGTSCTEDRDCVEGWGCDPATRRCRLSPPEPTDAGISDAALPDAAVVDASDDGGTIRYECGCRATGVGARPGVTWSLVAVTLATMARRRRRAPRGSRIAGLQARKSSCSGRADR
;
A
#
# COMPACT_ATOMS: atom_id res chain seq x y z
N MET A 1 0.49 -36.74 30.38
CA MET A 1 -0.35 -37.86 30.87
C MET A 1 -1.52 -37.27 31.66
N SER A 2 -2.69 -37.89 31.58
CA SER A 2 -4.03 -37.29 31.59
C SER A 2 -4.65 -36.90 32.95
N CYS A 3 -5.61 -35.95 32.86
CA CYS A 3 -6.90 -35.84 33.58
C CYS A 3 -7.00 -35.28 35.02
N SER A 4 -7.68 -34.11 35.07
CA SER A 4 -8.95 -33.81 35.79
C SER A 4 -8.98 -33.28 37.23
N ALA A 5 -9.81 -32.23 37.37
CA ALA A 5 -10.80 -31.94 38.41
C ALA A 5 -10.55 -30.81 39.44
N LYS A 6 -11.49 -29.85 39.38
CA LYS A 6 -11.82 -28.75 40.30
C LYS A 6 -12.16 -29.23 41.73
N HIS A 7 -11.91 -28.41 42.75
CA HIS A 7 -12.98 -27.67 43.45
C HIS A 7 -12.48 -26.58 44.40
N VAL A 8 -13.27 -25.50 44.43
CA VAL A 8 -13.28 -24.35 45.37
C VAL A 8 -14.15 -24.78 46.59
N ILE A 9 -14.04 -24.20 47.79
CA ILE A 9 -14.94 -23.16 48.33
C ILE A 9 -14.67 -22.98 49.85
N GLY A 10 -14.89 -21.75 50.32
CA GLY A 10 -15.22 -21.36 51.71
C GLY A 10 -15.07 -19.84 51.88
N HIS A 11 -16.00 -19.01 51.36
CA HIS A 11 -17.10 -18.32 52.05
C HIS A 11 -16.70 -17.54 53.33
N TYR A 12 -16.80 -16.19 53.33
CA TYR A 12 -17.93 -15.34 53.83
C TYR A 12 -17.92 -15.24 55.38
N GLU A 13 -18.06 -14.10 56.05
CA GLU A 13 -19.05 -13.02 55.95
C GLU A 13 -18.49 -11.70 56.51
N ARG A 14 -18.75 -10.55 55.87
CA ARG A 14 -19.75 -9.50 56.25
C ARG A 14 -19.53 -8.94 57.67
N ARG A 15 -19.54 -7.62 57.90
CA ARG A 15 -20.54 -6.65 57.43
C ARG A 15 -19.99 -5.25 57.65
N THR A 16 -20.01 -4.42 56.61
CA THR A 16 -20.11 -2.96 56.74
C THR A 16 -21.58 -2.58 56.91
N GLY A 17 -21.84 -1.43 57.52
CA GLY A 17 -23.15 -0.80 57.40
C GLY A 17 -23.33 0.46 58.23
N ARG A 18 -23.77 1.50 57.52
CA ARG A 18 -24.36 2.79 57.95
C ARG A 18 -23.37 3.95 58.14
N GLU A 19 -23.67 5.18 57.72
CA GLU A 19 -24.86 5.80 57.09
C GLU A 19 -24.48 7.20 56.56
N ARG A 20 -25.26 7.69 55.59
CA ARG A 20 -25.74 9.08 55.38
C ARG A 20 -24.77 10.23 55.00
N SER A 21 -25.03 10.71 53.79
CA SER A 21 -25.48 12.09 53.44
C SER A 21 -24.49 13.25 53.25
N PHE A 22 -24.87 14.09 52.27
CA PHE A 22 -24.48 15.48 51.99
C PHE A 22 -23.14 15.78 51.30
N GLY A 23 -23.21 16.69 50.30
CA GLY A 23 -22.15 17.69 50.10
C GLY A 23 -21.52 17.77 48.71
N SER A 24 -21.65 18.95 48.11
CA SER A 24 -21.08 19.45 46.87
C SER A 24 -19.54 19.55 46.79
N ARG A 25 -19.02 19.70 45.55
CA ARG A 25 -17.87 20.51 45.06
C ARG A 25 -16.66 19.77 44.47
N ARG A 26 -16.31 20.22 43.26
CA ARG A 26 -15.00 20.55 42.64
C ARG A 26 -13.70 19.91 43.16
N GLY A 27 -12.84 19.56 42.19
CA GLY A 27 -11.37 19.68 42.27
C GLY A 27 -10.64 18.34 42.03
N THR A 28 -10.08 18.10 40.84
CA THR A 28 -8.72 18.44 40.36
C THR A 28 -7.55 17.73 41.05
N ARG A 29 -6.68 17.17 40.17
CA ARG A 29 -5.24 16.88 40.34
C ARG A 29 -4.87 15.76 41.31
N SER A 30 -3.74 15.08 41.21
CA SER A 30 -2.71 14.83 40.18
C SER A 30 -1.61 14.13 40.97
N ALA A 31 -1.06 13.05 40.41
CA ALA A 31 0.30 12.52 40.60
C ALA A 31 0.79 12.11 42.02
N TYR A 32 1.51 10.99 42.05
CA TYR A 32 2.85 10.74 42.62
C TYR A 32 2.94 9.21 42.86
N ASN A 33 3.65 8.43 42.02
CA ASN A 33 5.10 8.20 41.89
C ASN A 33 5.60 6.99 42.69
N LEU A 34 6.28 6.10 41.96
CA LEU A 34 7.53 5.37 42.27
C LEU A 34 7.59 4.35 43.42
N GLN A 35 7.85 3.07 43.06
CA GLN A 35 9.08 2.29 43.32
C GLN A 35 8.76 0.79 43.17
N GLU A 36 9.26 0.06 42.15
CA GLU A 36 10.61 -0.51 41.95
C GLU A 36 10.96 -1.76 42.79
N MET A 37 11.44 -2.78 42.06
CA MET A 37 12.31 -3.91 42.48
C MET A 37 11.70 -5.00 43.39
N SER A 38 11.97 -6.31 43.26
CA SER A 38 12.80 -7.12 42.35
C SER A 38 12.64 -8.61 42.72
N ARG A 39 12.73 -9.48 41.70
CA ARG A 39 13.36 -10.83 41.65
C ARG A 39 12.92 -11.95 42.62
N GLY A 40 12.61 -13.11 42.02
CA GLY A 40 12.65 -14.41 42.70
C GLY A 40 12.19 -15.57 41.81
N MET A 41 13.13 -16.20 41.10
CA MET A 41 12.96 -17.41 40.31
C MET A 41 13.37 -18.62 41.14
N LEU A 42 12.52 -19.65 41.30
CA LEU A 42 12.93 -21.07 41.32
C LEU A 42 11.74 -22.06 41.33
N VAL A 43 11.95 -23.10 40.52
CA VAL A 43 11.21 -24.35 40.24
C VAL A 43 11.02 -25.17 41.55
N THR A 44 9.93 -25.92 41.83
CA THR A 44 9.69 -27.35 41.45
C THR A 44 8.36 -27.89 42.05
N ILE A 45 7.51 -28.50 41.19
CA ILE A 45 6.63 -29.71 41.29
C ILE A 45 6.04 -30.20 42.64
N GLY A 46 4.72 -30.47 42.69
CA GLY A 46 4.11 -31.47 43.62
C GLY A 46 2.57 -31.38 43.82
N LEU A 47 1.84 -32.47 43.59
CA LEU A 47 0.37 -32.65 43.51
C LEU A 47 -0.41 -32.73 44.86
N ALA A 48 -1.75 -32.61 44.74
CA ALA A 48 -2.82 -32.50 45.75
C ALA A 48 -3.32 -33.81 46.45
N MET A 49 -4.12 -33.66 47.52
CA MET A 49 -5.25 -34.55 47.91
C MET A 49 -6.24 -33.83 48.86
N ALA A 50 -7.55 -34.16 48.73
CA ALA A 50 -8.72 -33.51 49.36
C ALA A 50 -9.37 -34.35 50.49
N CYS A 51 -10.21 -33.71 51.34
CA CYS A 51 -11.27 -34.35 52.16
C CYS A 51 -12.44 -33.37 52.47
N SER A 52 -13.61 -33.95 52.76
CA SER A 52 -15.03 -33.52 52.69
C SER A 52 -15.62 -32.50 53.71
N ALA A 53 -16.56 -31.66 53.22
CA ALA A 53 -17.81 -30.99 53.73
C ALA A 53 -18.05 -30.67 55.24
N PRO A 54 -18.74 -29.55 55.63
CA PRO A 54 -20.23 -29.40 55.51
C PRO A 54 -20.83 -27.97 55.32
N GLU A 55 -22.11 -27.90 54.92
CA GLU A 55 -23.01 -26.71 54.89
C GLU A 55 -23.73 -26.50 56.25
N PRO A 56 -24.25 -25.30 56.64
CA PRO A 56 -25.56 -24.80 56.11
C PRO A 56 -25.82 -23.26 56.04
N ALA A 57 -26.59 -22.87 55.00
CA ALA A 57 -27.74 -21.92 54.91
C ALA A 57 -27.64 -20.40 55.30
N PRO A 58 -28.66 -19.55 54.99
CA PRO A 58 -28.93 -18.89 53.69
C PRO A 58 -29.08 -17.34 53.81
N GLY A 59 -28.86 -16.56 52.73
CA GLY A 59 -29.20 -15.12 52.78
C GLY A 59 -28.77 -14.21 51.62
N ALA A 60 -29.50 -14.29 50.51
CA ALA A 60 -29.70 -13.29 49.43
C ALA A 60 -28.46 -12.68 48.73
N SER A 61 -28.32 -13.05 47.45
CA SER A 61 -27.40 -12.51 46.43
C SER A 61 -28.21 -11.87 45.30
N PRO A 62 -27.67 -10.92 44.50
CA PRO A 62 -28.42 -10.29 43.41
C PRO A 62 -28.67 -11.31 42.28
N PHE A 63 -29.84 -11.23 41.66
CA PHE A 63 -30.30 -12.13 40.61
C PHE A 63 -29.30 -12.21 39.43
N VAL A 64 -28.54 -13.32 39.37
CA VAL A 64 -28.07 -13.91 38.12
C VAL A 64 -28.73 -15.29 38.07
N GLY A 65 -29.85 -15.40 37.38
CA GLY A 65 -30.39 -16.71 37.02
C GLY A 65 -29.47 -17.31 35.96
N GLY A 66 -28.47 -18.09 36.38
CA GLY A 66 -27.77 -18.97 35.45
C GLY A 66 -28.80 -19.98 34.94
N ALA A 67 -28.95 -20.09 33.62
CA ALA A 67 -29.80 -21.11 33.04
C ALA A 67 -29.33 -22.49 33.51
N ASP A 68 -30.25 -23.34 33.94
CA ASP A 68 -29.89 -24.68 34.41
C ASP A 68 -29.35 -25.53 33.23
N ALA A 69 -28.59 -26.58 33.55
CA ALA A 69 -27.96 -27.44 32.52
C ALA A 69 -28.92 -27.94 31.41
N PRO A 70 -30.20 -28.28 31.68
CA PRO A 70 -31.17 -28.63 30.64
C PRO A 70 -31.49 -27.49 29.67
N ASP A 71 -31.56 -26.25 30.15
CA ASP A 71 -31.84 -25.07 29.33
C ASP A 71 -30.66 -24.74 28.40
N LEU A 72 -29.43 -24.87 28.91
CA LEU A 72 -28.22 -24.74 28.10
C LEU A 72 -28.12 -25.82 27.01
N ALA A 73 -28.47 -27.07 27.34
CA ALA A 73 -28.50 -28.16 26.38
C ALA A 73 -29.57 -27.93 25.29
N ARG A 74 -30.76 -27.47 25.68
CA ARG A 74 -31.85 -27.09 24.76
C ARG A 74 -31.42 -25.95 23.84
N ALA A 75 -30.79 -24.91 24.37
CA ALA A 75 -30.33 -23.76 23.58
C ALA A 75 -29.26 -24.16 22.55
N ARG A 76 -28.29 -25.01 22.92
CA ARG A 76 -27.31 -25.58 21.98
C ARG A 76 -27.94 -26.44 20.90
N ALA A 77 -28.95 -27.24 21.24
CA ALA A 77 -29.67 -28.05 20.26
C ALA A 77 -30.41 -27.17 19.24
N LEU A 78 -31.00 -26.04 19.66
CA LEU A 78 -31.63 -25.08 18.75
C LEU A 78 -30.60 -24.44 17.79
N LEU A 79 -29.44 -24.01 18.29
CA LEU A 79 -28.37 -23.47 17.45
C LEU A 79 -27.93 -24.49 16.38
N ALA A 80 -27.67 -25.73 16.80
CA ALA A 80 -27.26 -26.82 15.91
C ALA A 80 -28.33 -27.15 14.85
N ALA A 81 -29.61 -27.18 15.23
CA ALA A 81 -30.73 -27.46 14.32
C ALA A 81 -30.87 -26.42 13.19
N HIS A 82 -30.38 -25.20 13.42
CA HIS A 82 -30.40 -24.11 12.43
C HIS A 82 -29.04 -23.81 11.81
N GLY A 83 -28.04 -24.67 12.02
CA GLY A 83 -26.70 -24.52 11.44
C GLY A 83 -25.94 -23.30 11.95
N LEU A 84 -26.25 -22.80 13.15
CA LEU A 84 -25.60 -21.66 13.77
C LEU A 84 -24.44 -22.16 14.66
N PRO A 85 -23.15 -21.93 14.30
CA PRO A 85 -22.02 -22.39 15.10
C PRO A 85 -21.85 -21.55 16.37
N ALA A 86 -21.07 -22.06 17.33
CA ALA A 86 -20.64 -21.28 18.49
C ALA A 86 -19.96 -19.97 18.02
N ALA A 87 -20.30 -18.84 18.64
CA ALA A 87 -19.73 -17.56 18.25
C ALA A 87 -18.28 -17.46 18.76
N SER A 88 -17.36 -17.08 17.87
CA SER A 88 -15.94 -16.91 18.17
C SER A 88 -15.71 -15.59 18.93
N GLY A 89 -15.65 -15.63 20.26
CA GLY A 89 -15.26 -14.47 21.08
C GLY A 89 -15.85 -14.49 22.49
N GLU A 90 -15.10 -13.96 23.45
CA GLU A 90 -15.47 -13.83 24.87
C GLU A 90 -16.51 -12.72 25.13
N SER A 91 -17.46 -12.47 24.22
CA SER A 91 -18.55 -11.52 24.49
C SER A 91 -19.58 -12.19 25.41
N THR A 92 -19.54 -11.86 26.70
CA THR A 92 -20.57 -12.26 27.66
C THR A 92 -21.80 -11.37 27.50
N MET A 93 -22.60 -11.60 26.45
CA MET A 93 -23.91 -10.96 26.34
C MET A 93 -24.78 -11.35 27.54
N ALA A 94 -25.34 -10.35 28.21
CA ALA A 94 -26.33 -10.55 29.27
C ALA A 94 -27.63 -9.83 28.90
N ALA A 95 -28.76 -10.50 29.12
CA ALA A 95 -30.09 -9.91 28.94
C ALA A 95 -30.30 -8.72 29.90
N GLY A 96 -30.93 -7.64 29.43
CA GLY A 96 -31.12 -6.44 30.23
C GLY A 96 -29.82 -5.71 30.58
N SER A 97 -28.72 -6.02 29.89
CA SER A 97 -27.43 -5.37 30.08
C SER A 97 -27.10 -4.41 28.95
N ARG A 98 -26.23 -3.46 29.25
CA ARG A 98 -25.61 -2.58 28.26
C ARG A 98 -24.18 -3.05 28.07
N SER A 99 -23.88 -3.53 26.87
CA SER A 99 -22.52 -3.81 26.45
C SER A 99 -21.91 -2.51 25.93
N SER A 100 -21.00 -1.94 26.71
CA SER A 100 -19.98 -1.04 26.19
C SER A 100 -18.69 -1.83 26.17
N ARG A 101 -18.16 -2.18 25.01
CA ARG A 101 -16.77 -2.64 24.95
C ARG A 101 -15.91 -1.53 25.55
N LEU A 102 -15.34 -1.79 26.73
CA LEU A 102 -14.40 -0.89 27.39
C LEU A 102 -13.09 -0.95 26.59
N GLY A 103 -12.96 -0.04 25.63
CA GLY A 103 -11.84 0.04 24.70
C GLY A 103 -12.30 -0.11 23.25
N ASP A 104 -12.18 1.00 22.51
CA ASP A 104 -12.26 1.17 21.05
C ASP A 104 -13.62 1.18 20.31
N ARG A 105 -14.04 2.42 19.96
CA ARG A 105 -14.74 2.92 18.75
C ARG A 105 -16.04 2.29 18.23
N GLY A 106 -16.48 1.12 18.72
CA GLY A 106 -17.73 0.46 18.31
C GLY A 106 -19.00 1.10 18.90
N PRO A 107 -20.21 0.71 18.43
CA PRO A 107 -21.45 1.20 19.00
C PRO A 107 -21.69 0.64 20.40
N ALA A 108 -22.31 1.42 21.28
CA ALA A 108 -22.88 0.91 22.51
C ALA A 108 -24.14 0.09 22.18
N ILE A 109 -24.17 -1.15 22.67
CA ILE A 109 -25.25 -2.11 22.42
C ILE A 109 -26.07 -2.29 23.69
N THR A 110 -27.39 -2.27 23.57
CA THR A 110 -28.31 -2.58 24.67
C THR A 110 -29.19 -3.74 24.25
N ILE A 111 -29.25 -4.80 25.06
CA ILE A 111 -30.12 -5.95 24.77
C ILE A 111 -31.28 -5.99 25.77
N GLY A 112 -32.49 -6.14 25.25
CA GLY A 112 -33.71 -6.26 26.03
C GLY A 112 -33.73 -7.47 26.97
N ALA A 113 -34.62 -7.44 27.96
CA ALA A 113 -34.77 -8.54 28.92
C ALA A 113 -35.55 -9.74 28.32
N SER A 114 -36.28 -9.52 27.24
CA SER A 114 -37.06 -10.51 26.50
C SER A 114 -37.06 -10.25 25.00
N ALA A 115 -37.53 -11.23 24.20
CA ALA A 115 -37.59 -11.09 22.74
C ALA A 115 -38.44 -9.87 22.30
N ALA A 116 -39.50 -9.54 23.04
CA ALA A 116 -40.36 -8.36 22.79
C ALA A 116 -39.68 -7.02 23.08
N ASP A 117 -38.64 -6.99 23.91
CA ASP A 117 -37.94 -5.75 24.27
C ASP A 117 -36.91 -5.34 23.20
N GLY A 118 -36.46 -6.30 22.37
CA GLY A 118 -35.56 -6.06 21.25
C GLY A 118 -34.14 -5.66 21.65
N PHE A 119 -33.50 -4.82 20.84
CA PHE A 119 -32.15 -4.31 21.09
C PHE A 119 -32.03 -2.84 20.68
N GLY A 120 -30.97 -2.17 21.14
CA GLY A 120 -30.63 -0.80 20.78
C GLY A 120 -29.16 -0.65 20.42
N LEU A 121 -28.88 0.22 19.45
CA LEU A 121 -27.54 0.61 19.02
C LEU A 121 -27.37 2.12 19.16
N ARG A 122 -26.22 2.55 19.65
CA ARG A 122 -25.80 3.96 19.67
C ARG A 122 -24.33 4.07 19.32
N GLU A 123 -24.02 4.70 18.20
CA GLU A 123 -22.63 4.91 17.79
C GLU A 123 -22.01 6.16 18.45
N PRO A 124 -20.67 6.35 18.40
CA PRO A 124 -19.97 7.43 19.12
C PRO A 124 -20.45 8.86 18.85
N THR A 125 -20.96 9.19 17.66
CA THR A 125 -21.54 10.50 17.34
C THR A 125 -22.94 10.68 17.91
N GLY A 126 -23.52 9.64 18.49
CA GLY A 126 -24.78 9.63 19.24
C GLY A 126 -26.01 9.32 18.40
N VAL A 127 -25.88 9.07 17.08
CA VAL A 127 -26.93 8.47 16.26
C VAL A 127 -27.28 7.11 16.86
N ALA A 128 -28.58 6.88 17.04
CA ALA A 128 -29.07 5.73 17.78
C ALA A 128 -30.39 5.21 17.24
N VAL A 129 -30.63 3.93 17.46
CA VAL A 129 -31.87 3.22 17.08
C VAL A 129 -32.20 2.14 18.10
N GLU A 130 -33.48 1.98 18.41
CA GLU A 130 -34.02 0.79 19.07
C GLU A 130 -34.87 -0.02 18.08
N VAL A 131 -34.70 -1.33 18.07
CA VAL A 131 -35.32 -2.25 17.12
C VAL A 131 -36.04 -3.35 17.89
N ARG A 132 -37.34 -3.52 17.64
CA ARG A 132 -38.19 -4.54 18.29
C ARG A 132 -38.98 -5.33 17.26
N LEU A 133 -38.90 -6.65 17.30
CA LEU A 133 -39.72 -7.53 16.46
C LEU A 133 -41.19 -7.44 16.90
N GLU A 134 -42.08 -7.03 15.99
CA GLU A 134 -43.51 -6.99 16.27
C GLU A 134 -44.04 -8.42 16.46
N SER A 135 -44.99 -8.58 17.39
CA SER A 135 -45.55 -9.88 17.79
C SER A 135 -44.58 -10.85 18.46
N ALA A 136 -43.36 -10.43 18.79
CA ALA A 136 -42.46 -11.24 19.60
C ALA A 136 -43.03 -11.47 21.00
N THR A 137 -42.79 -12.65 21.55
CA THR A 137 -43.22 -13.01 22.90
C THR A 137 -42.31 -12.37 23.95
N ARG A 138 -42.67 -12.46 25.23
CA ARG A 138 -41.79 -12.10 26.35
C ARG A 138 -40.85 -13.24 26.77
N ALA A 139 -40.50 -14.14 25.86
CA ALA A 139 -39.51 -15.19 26.12
C ALA A 139 -38.18 -14.56 26.58
N ARG A 140 -37.61 -15.10 27.65
CA ARG A 140 -36.30 -14.70 28.16
C ARG A 140 -35.19 -15.40 27.37
N PRO A 141 -34.06 -14.74 27.12
CA PRO A 141 -32.95 -15.37 26.42
C PRO A 141 -32.17 -16.30 27.34
N ILE A 142 -31.56 -17.32 26.73
CA ILE A 142 -30.54 -18.16 27.33
C ILE A 142 -29.20 -17.77 26.69
N ALA A 143 -28.27 -17.26 27.50
CA ALA A 143 -26.92 -16.94 27.04
C ALA A 143 -26.09 -18.23 26.94
N VAL A 144 -25.65 -18.59 25.73
CA VAL A 144 -24.84 -19.80 25.51
C VAL A 144 -23.92 -19.62 24.31
N ASP A 145 -22.65 -19.98 24.46
CA ASP A 145 -21.66 -20.01 23.37
C ASP A 145 -21.61 -18.71 22.53
N GLY A 146 -21.75 -17.56 23.20
CA GLY A 146 -21.74 -16.22 22.60
C GLY A 146 -23.03 -15.83 21.85
N TRP A 147 -24.13 -16.55 22.10
CA TRP A 147 -25.47 -16.26 21.59
C TRP A 147 -26.46 -15.97 22.71
N LEU A 148 -27.48 -15.20 22.39
CA LEU A 148 -28.73 -15.13 23.16
C LEU A 148 -29.80 -15.91 22.41
N VAL A 149 -30.23 -17.01 23.00
CA VAL A 149 -31.23 -17.92 22.40
C VAL A 149 -32.59 -17.67 23.04
N PHE A 150 -33.54 -17.18 22.25
CA PHE A 150 -34.93 -17.02 22.64
C PHE A 150 -35.70 -18.22 22.09
N ALA A 151 -35.94 -19.25 22.91
CA ALA A 151 -36.47 -20.53 22.44
C ALA A 151 -37.90 -20.47 21.85
N ASP A 152 -38.67 -19.44 22.21
CA ASP A 152 -40.06 -19.23 21.79
C ASP A 152 -40.28 -17.74 21.53
N ALA A 153 -39.55 -17.18 20.56
CA ALA A 153 -39.57 -15.75 20.26
C ALA A 153 -40.78 -15.32 19.44
N LEU A 154 -41.20 -16.15 18.47
CA LEU A 154 -42.25 -15.83 17.52
C LEU A 154 -43.01 -17.11 17.12
N ASP A 155 -44.31 -17.19 17.40
CA ASP A 155 -45.18 -18.30 17.01
C ASP A 155 -44.65 -19.71 17.37
N GLY A 156 -44.07 -19.90 18.57
CA GLY A 156 -43.49 -21.19 18.97
C GLY A 156 -42.09 -21.46 18.44
N ARG A 157 -41.48 -20.49 17.73
CA ARG A 157 -40.18 -20.66 17.03
C ARG A 157 -39.08 -19.82 17.66
N PRO A 158 -37.82 -20.25 17.56
CA PRO A 158 -36.73 -19.55 18.19
C PRO A 158 -36.30 -18.30 17.42
N ALA A 159 -35.71 -17.35 18.15
CA ALA A 159 -34.86 -16.31 17.59
C ALA A 159 -33.50 -16.34 18.30
N PHE A 160 -32.47 -15.87 17.60
CA PHE A 160 -31.10 -15.86 18.09
C PHE A 160 -30.51 -14.48 17.88
N VAL A 161 -29.84 -13.94 18.89
CA VAL A 161 -29.15 -12.66 18.78
C VAL A 161 -27.68 -12.86 19.09
N ARG A 162 -26.80 -12.17 18.36
CA ARG A 162 -25.38 -12.03 18.72
C ARG A 162 -24.85 -10.63 18.53
N GLU A 163 -23.93 -10.25 19.41
CA GLU A 163 -23.11 -9.05 19.26
C GLU A 163 -21.96 -9.33 18.28
N THR A 164 -21.68 -8.37 17.41
CA THR A 164 -20.51 -8.34 16.53
C THR A 164 -19.60 -7.17 16.92
N GLY A 165 -18.45 -7.01 16.26
CA GLY A 165 -17.57 -5.85 16.48
C GLY A 165 -18.25 -4.52 16.15
N ASP A 166 -19.13 -4.54 15.16
CA ASP A 166 -19.71 -3.33 14.56
C ASP A 166 -21.20 -3.18 14.86
N GLY A 167 -21.84 -4.10 15.58
CA GLY A 167 -23.27 -4.04 15.89
C GLY A 167 -23.87 -5.37 16.34
N VAL A 168 -25.09 -5.67 15.90
CA VAL A 168 -25.88 -6.84 16.30
C VAL A 168 -26.41 -7.58 15.08
N GLU A 169 -26.38 -8.91 15.13
CA GLU A 169 -27.10 -9.78 14.20
C GLU A 169 -28.25 -10.46 14.93
N ASP A 170 -29.43 -10.45 14.31
CA ASP A 170 -30.66 -11.10 14.78
C ASP A 170 -31.04 -12.17 13.76
N PHE A 171 -31.36 -13.38 14.23
CA PHE A 171 -31.73 -14.52 13.40
C PHE A 171 -33.11 -14.99 13.82
N VAL A 172 -34.10 -14.83 12.94
CA VAL A 172 -35.50 -15.11 13.27
C VAL A 172 -36.00 -16.29 12.45
N VAL A 173 -36.48 -17.33 13.14
CA VAL A 173 -37.11 -18.49 12.48
C VAL A 173 -38.59 -18.22 12.29
N SER A 174 -39.07 -18.23 11.06
CA SER A 174 -40.47 -17.89 10.74
C SER A 174 -41.08 -18.79 9.67
N SER A 175 -42.40 -18.98 9.73
CA SER A 175 -43.19 -19.57 8.64
C SER A 175 -43.90 -18.52 7.78
N ALA A 176 -43.85 -17.25 8.19
CA ALA A 176 -44.44 -16.15 7.44
C ALA A 176 -43.67 -15.90 6.12
N SER A 177 -44.21 -15.00 5.30
CA SER A 177 -43.55 -14.43 4.12
C SER A 177 -42.98 -13.03 4.40
N SER A 178 -43.16 -12.50 5.61
CA SER A 178 -42.60 -11.23 6.06
C SER A 178 -42.41 -11.19 7.57
N LEU A 179 -41.51 -10.31 8.02
CA LEU A 179 -41.36 -9.87 9.41
C LEU A 179 -41.61 -8.36 9.50
N ARG A 180 -42.08 -7.91 10.65
CA ARG A 180 -42.27 -6.49 10.94
C ARG A 180 -41.49 -6.11 12.19
N TYR A 181 -40.73 -5.03 12.10
CA TYR A 181 -39.98 -4.45 13.20
C TYR A 181 -40.50 -3.05 13.49
N ARG A 182 -40.64 -2.71 14.76
CA ARG A 182 -40.71 -1.32 15.20
C ARG A 182 -39.29 -0.79 15.33
N VAL A 183 -39.03 0.35 14.70
CA VAL A 183 -37.73 1.03 14.70
C VAL A 183 -37.92 2.41 15.31
N SER A 184 -37.41 2.61 16.53
CA SER A 184 -37.50 3.87 17.26
C SER A 184 -36.17 4.64 17.11
N LEU A 185 -36.24 5.83 16.52
CA LEU A 185 -35.09 6.65 16.14
C LEU A 185 -34.68 7.58 17.28
N GLY A 186 -33.38 7.65 17.56
CA GLY A 186 -32.82 8.62 18.49
C GLY A 186 -32.78 10.04 17.90
N ASP A 187 -32.72 11.04 18.78
CA ASP A 187 -32.83 12.47 18.41
C ASP A 187 -31.75 12.98 17.45
N ARG A 188 -30.63 12.26 17.31
CA ARG A 188 -29.54 12.60 16.37
C ARG A 188 -29.69 11.98 14.98
N VAL A 189 -30.74 11.19 14.74
CA VAL A 189 -31.08 10.71 13.39
C VAL A 189 -31.72 11.87 12.62
N ALA A 190 -30.94 12.56 11.81
CA ALA A 190 -31.42 13.69 11.02
C ALA A 190 -32.08 13.25 9.71
N GLY A 191 -31.80 12.03 9.23
CA GLY A 191 -32.53 11.46 8.12
C GLY A 191 -32.36 9.97 7.94
N LEU A 192 -33.20 9.43 7.04
CA LEU A 192 -33.18 8.03 6.65
C LEU A 192 -32.94 7.93 5.15
N ARG A 193 -32.20 6.90 4.74
CA ARG A 193 -32.04 6.51 3.34
C ARG A 193 -32.24 5.01 3.20
N LEU A 194 -33.03 4.58 2.23
CA LEU A 194 -33.24 3.18 1.89
C LEU A 194 -32.82 2.97 0.43
N ALA A 195 -31.63 2.40 0.25
CA ALA A 195 -31.02 2.19 -1.07
C ALA A 195 -30.44 0.78 -1.19
N SER A 196 -30.85 0.04 -2.22
CA SER A 196 -30.46 -1.37 -2.45
C SER A 196 -30.57 -2.23 -1.19
N GLU A 197 -31.77 -2.24 -0.60
CA GLU A 197 -32.08 -3.04 0.60
C GLU A 197 -31.20 -2.73 1.82
N THR A 198 -30.53 -1.58 1.82
CA THR A 198 -29.78 -1.08 2.99
C THR A 198 -30.51 0.14 3.54
N LEU A 199 -30.97 0.06 4.79
CA LEU A 199 -31.51 1.21 5.51
C LEU A 199 -30.37 1.91 6.24
N GLU A 200 -30.12 3.17 5.94
CA GLU A 200 -29.09 4.01 6.54
C GLU A 200 -29.73 5.09 7.41
N LEU A 201 -29.13 5.34 8.57
CA LEU A 201 -29.47 6.42 9.48
C LEU A 201 -28.35 7.47 9.40
N LEU A 202 -28.73 8.68 9.01
CA LEU A 202 -27.81 9.77 8.69
C LEU A 202 -27.76 10.78 9.85
N ASP A 203 -26.58 11.35 10.08
CA ASP A 203 -26.43 12.54 10.94
C ASP A 203 -26.86 13.82 10.22
N ALA A 204 -26.75 14.96 10.90
CA ALA A 204 -27.19 16.26 10.40
C ALA A 204 -26.45 16.70 9.12
N GLU A 205 -25.23 16.21 8.94
CA GLU A 205 -24.39 16.45 7.77
C GLU A 205 -24.70 15.51 6.59
N GLY A 206 -25.65 14.59 6.76
CA GLY A 206 -25.99 13.60 5.74
C GLY A 206 -24.98 12.45 5.66
N VAL A 207 -24.15 12.24 6.68
CA VAL A 207 -23.20 11.13 6.75
C VAL A 207 -23.91 9.90 7.32
N PRO A 208 -23.88 8.74 6.64
CA PRO A 208 -24.40 7.48 7.18
C PRO A 208 -23.60 7.03 8.42
N ARG A 209 -24.28 6.81 9.55
CA ARG A 209 -23.64 6.41 10.82
C ARG A 209 -23.99 5.00 11.28
N LEU A 210 -25.26 4.65 11.15
CA LEU A 210 -25.79 3.31 11.42
C LEU A 210 -26.52 2.82 10.19
N ARG A 211 -26.63 1.50 10.05
CA ARG A 211 -27.45 0.89 9.02
C ARG A 211 -27.99 -0.47 9.41
N MET A 212 -29.06 -0.86 8.75
CA MET A 212 -29.44 -2.27 8.58
C MET A 212 -28.88 -2.75 7.24
N ASN A 213 -28.05 -3.79 7.28
CA ASN A 213 -27.52 -4.40 6.06
C ASN A 213 -28.63 -5.16 5.33
N PRO A 214 -28.49 -5.40 4.01
CA PRO A 214 -29.42 -6.21 3.25
C PRO A 214 -29.66 -7.59 3.90
N PRO A 215 -30.90 -7.89 4.34
CA PRO A 215 -31.19 -9.18 4.94
C PRO A 215 -31.22 -10.27 3.87
N TYR A 216 -30.93 -11.49 4.29
CA TYR A 216 -31.16 -12.68 3.47
C TYR A 216 -31.94 -13.73 4.26
N VAL A 217 -32.50 -14.67 3.52
CA VAL A 217 -33.37 -15.72 4.04
C VAL A 217 -32.77 -17.07 3.66
N ILE A 218 -32.61 -17.95 4.63
CA ILE A 218 -32.25 -19.35 4.42
C ILE A 218 -33.53 -20.18 4.48
N ASP A 219 -33.88 -20.85 3.39
CA ASP A 219 -35.03 -21.76 3.38
C ASP A 219 -34.74 -23.10 4.09
N ALA A 220 -35.78 -23.92 4.27
CA ALA A 220 -35.65 -25.21 4.92
C ALA A 220 -34.73 -26.22 4.19
N GLN A 221 -34.30 -25.94 2.95
CA GLN A 221 -33.28 -26.72 2.24
C GLN A 221 -31.87 -26.14 2.38
N GLY A 222 -31.68 -25.07 3.17
CA GLY A 222 -30.39 -24.41 3.35
C GLY A 222 -30.03 -23.46 2.21
N ARG A 223 -30.94 -23.14 1.28
CA ARG A 223 -30.65 -22.22 0.18
C ARG A 223 -30.86 -20.78 0.64
N ARG A 224 -29.91 -19.89 0.29
CA ARG A 224 -29.98 -18.45 0.56
C ARG A 224 -30.76 -17.72 -0.52
N HIS A 225 -31.62 -16.81 -0.11
CA HIS A 225 -32.47 -15.95 -0.94
C HIS A 225 -32.37 -14.51 -0.47
N ALA A 226 -32.46 -13.55 -1.39
CA ALA A 226 -32.54 -12.14 -1.03
C ALA A 226 -33.90 -11.84 -0.36
N ALA A 227 -33.89 -10.91 0.59
CA ALA A 227 -35.10 -10.28 1.10
C ALA A 227 -35.12 -8.80 0.67
N SER A 228 -36.33 -8.23 0.67
CA SER A 228 -36.56 -6.80 0.43
C SER A 228 -37.05 -6.10 1.69
N LEU A 229 -36.80 -4.81 1.74
CA LEU A 229 -37.10 -3.90 2.83
C LEU A 229 -38.10 -2.84 2.39
N ASP A 230 -39.01 -2.50 3.28
CA ASP A 230 -39.84 -1.32 3.17
C ASP A 230 -39.98 -0.60 4.51
N LEU A 231 -40.16 0.72 4.47
CA LEU A 231 -40.30 1.54 5.66
C LEU A 231 -41.63 2.29 5.61
N VAL A 232 -42.46 2.05 6.62
CA VAL A 232 -43.80 2.61 6.76
C VAL A 232 -43.85 3.56 7.96
N GLY A 233 -44.48 4.72 7.79
CA GLY A 233 -44.70 5.71 8.85
C GLY A 233 -43.62 6.79 8.97
N CYS A 234 -42.51 6.66 8.26
CA CYS A 234 -41.45 7.67 8.20
C CYS A 234 -41.10 8.03 6.75
N ALA A 235 -40.71 9.27 6.52
CA ALA A 235 -40.11 9.68 5.26
C ALA A 235 -38.69 9.11 5.12
N VAL A 236 -38.30 8.75 3.90
CA VAL A 236 -37.02 8.10 3.61
C VAL A 236 -36.52 8.49 2.22
N ASP A 237 -35.23 8.82 2.10
CA ASP A 237 -34.58 9.02 0.80
C ASP A 237 -34.43 7.67 0.09
N ARG A 238 -34.92 7.58 -1.15
CA ARG A 238 -34.77 6.39 -2.02
C ARG A 238 -33.93 6.67 -3.25
N SER A 239 -33.26 7.82 -3.29
CA SER A 239 -32.41 8.21 -4.41
C SER A 239 -31.24 7.25 -4.59
N ALA A 240 -30.94 6.95 -5.86
CA ALA A 240 -29.73 6.24 -6.24
C ALA A 240 -28.47 7.07 -5.96
N ALA A 241 -28.59 8.40 -5.87
CA ALA A 241 -27.48 9.26 -5.53
C ALA A 241 -26.95 8.96 -4.11
N LEU A 242 -25.63 9.04 -3.93
CA LEU A 242 -25.02 8.90 -2.62
C LEU A 242 -25.46 10.02 -1.67
N PRO A 243 -25.45 9.80 -0.34
CA PRO A 243 -25.96 10.78 0.63
C PRO A 243 -24.98 11.92 0.95
N PHE A 244 -23.69 11.75 0.68
CA PHE A 244 -22.65 12.70 1.06
C PHE A 244 -22.86 14.11 0.48
N GLY A 245 -22.88 15.11 1.35
CA GLY A 245 -23.04 16.52 0.97
C GLY A 245 -24.46 16.89 0.51
N ARG A 246 -25.44 16.01 0.72
CA ARG A 246 -26.86 16.30 0.48
C ARG A 246 -27.58 16.52 1.81
N PRO A 247 -28.58 17.41 1.86
CA PRO A 247 -29.41 17.55 3.03
C PRO A 247 -30.13 16.22 3.32
N PRO A 248 -30.10 15.72 4.56
CA PRO A 248 -30.81 14.49 4.93
C PRO A 248 -32.32 14.68 4.81
N VAL A 249 -33.06 13.61 4.48
CA VAL A 249 -34.53 13.59 4.48
C VAL A 249 -35.02 13.33 5.90
N PRO A 250 -35.65 14.31 6.59
CA PRO A 250 -36.07 14.13 7.96
C PRO A 250 -37.14 13.04 8.08
N PRO A 251 -37.09 12.14 9.09
CA PRO A 251 -38.02 11.02 9.19
C PRO A 251 -39.49 11.45 9.37
N GLY A 252 -39.73 12.62 9.96
CA GLY A 252 -41.06 13.15 10.28
C GLY A 252 -41.73 12.49 11.50
N ALA A 253 -41.30 11.30 11.90
CA ALA A 253 -41.72 10.60 13.10
C ALA A 253 -40.53 9.90 13.77
N HIS A 254 -40.61 9.68 15.09
CA HIS A 254 -39.58 8.94 15.84
C HIS A 254 -39.76 7.42 15.74
N ASP A 255 -40.98 6.93 15.53
CA ASP A 255 -41.27 5.50 15.44
C ASP A 255 -41.67 5.12 14.02
N CYS A 256 -40.85 4.29 13.37
CA CYS A 256 -41.11 3.74 12.05
C CYS A 256 -41.43 2.26 12.14
N ARG A 257 -42.10 1.72 11.12
CA ARG A 257 -42.25 0.28 10.93
C ARG A 257 -41.42 -0.18 9.74
N LEU A 258 -40.44 -1.04 10.01
CA LEU A 258 -39.66 -1.71 8.99
C LEU A 258 -40.30 -3.06 8.64
N VAL A 259 -40.49 -3.33 7.36
CA VAL A 259 -41.03 -4.59 6.84
C VAL A 259 -39.93 -5.32 6.08
N VAL A 260 -39.62 -6.54 6.49
CA VAL A 260 -38.68 -7.44 5.79
C VAL A 260 -39.50 -8.51 5.11
N GLN A 261 -39.38 -8.69 3.79
CA GLN A 261 -40.24 -9.60 3.03
C GLN A 261 -39.47 -10.38 1.96
N TRP A 262 -39.98 -11.55 1.60
CA TRP A 262 -39.35 -12.46 0.64
C TRP A 262 -40.41 -13.28 -0.11
N GLU A 263 -39.97 -14.10 -1.07
CA GLU A 263 -40.88 -14.94 -1.86
C GLU A 263 -41.72 -15.87 -0.96
N ALA A 264 -43.04 -15.87 -1.18
CA ALA A 264 -43.94 -16.68 -0.38
C ALA A 264 -43.70 -18.19 -0.54
N ALA A 265 -43.20 -18.60 -1.71
CA ALA A 265 -43.00 -20.01 -2.08
C ALA A 265 -41.75 -20.66 -1.48
N LEU A 266 -40.91 -19.92 -0.74
CA LEU A 266 -39.73 -20.51 -0.09
C LEU A 266 -40.14 -21.60 0.89
N ALA A 267 -39.37 -22.68 0.95
CA ALA A 267 -39.65 -23.77 1.87
C ALA A 267 -39.52 -23.32 3.32
N LYS A 268 -40.55 -23.63 4.11
CA LYS A 268 -40.69 -23.20 5.51
C LYS A 268 -40.23 -24.30 6.49
N PRO A 269 -39.84 -23.94 7.71
CA PRO A 269 -39.59 -22.56 8.15
C PRO A 269 -38.35 -21.99 7.47
N VAL A 270 -38.33 -20.66 7.39
CA VAL A 270 -37.13 -19.94 6.95
C VAL A 270 -36.40 -19.36 8.16
N LEU A 271 -35.09 -19.17 8.03
CA LEU A 271 -34.25 -18.38 8.94
C LEU A 271 -33.94 -17.05 8.26
N VAL A 272 -34.34 -15.94 8.85
CA VAL A 272 -34.03 -14.58 8.35
C VAL A 272 -32.86 -14.04 9.15
N ASP A 273 -31.87 -13.43 8.50
CA ASP A 273 -30.68 -12.83 9.13
C ASP A 273 -30.63 -11.29 8.89
N PRO A 274 -31.45 -10.50 9.61
CA PRO A 274 -31.24 -9.06 9.72
C PRO A 274 -29.99 -8.72 10.55
N SER A 275 -29.15 -7.84 10.02
CA SER A 275 -27.99 -7.33 10.75
C SER A 275 -27.98 -5.80 10.79
N TRP A 276 -27.65 -5.27 11.96
CA TRP A 276 -27.60 -3.84 12.23
C TRP A 276 -26.20 -3.47 12.70
N SER A 277 -25.56 -2.51 12.04
CA SER A 277 -24.16 -2.18 12.31
C SER A 277 -23.86 -0.70 12.13
N THR A 278 -22.67 -0.28 12.58
CA THR A 278 -22.06 0.97 12.15
C THR A 278 -21.64 0.89 10.68
N THR A 279 -21.35 2.06 10.11
CA THR A 279 -20.85 2.23 8.74
C THR A 279 -19.33 2.19 8.66
N ALA A 280 -18.64 1.67 9.69
CA ALA A 280 -17.17 1.54 9.70
C ALA A 280 -16.66 0.39 8.81
N SER A 281 -17.49 -0.63 8.58
CA SER A 281 -17.23 -1.77 7.70
C SER A 281 -18.19 -1.75 6.50
N MET A 282 -17.97 -2.60 5.49
CA MET A 282 -18.92 -2.85 4.40
C MET A 282 -20.10 -3.72 4.87
N SER A 283 -21.27 -3.61 4.22
CA SER A 283 -22.49 -4.36 4.61
C SER A 283 -22.42 -5.80 4.16
N VAL A 284 -21.62 -6.04 3.12
CA VAL A 284 -21.43 -7.35 2.51
C VAL A 284 -19.97 -7.76 2.62
N ARG A 285 -19.74 -9.03 2.96
CA ARG A 285 -18.42 -9.67 2.89
C ARG A 285 -18.05 -9.94 1.44
N ARG A 286 -16.86 -9.55 1.00
CA ARG A 286 -16.52 -9.61 -0.44
C ARG A 286 -15.07 -10.03 -0.66
N SER A 287 -14.87 -11.04 -1.49
CA SER A 287 -13.62 -11.32 -2.19
C SER A 287 -13.84 -11.30 -3.71
N GLY A 288 -12.78 -11.06 -4.49
CA GLY A 288 -12.89 -10.94 -5.96
C GLY A 288 -13.77 -9.77 -6.43
N HIS A 289 -14.03 -8.80 -5.56
CA HIS A 289 -14.71 -7.56 -5.89
C HIS A 289 -13.76 -6.64 -6.65
N GLY A 290 -14.31 -5.72 -7.45
CA GLY A 290 -13.53 -4.63 -8.01
C GLY A 290 -13.61 -3.40 -7.12
N ALA A 291 -12.53 -2.62 -7.07
CA ALA A 291 -12.54 -1.30 -6.45
C ALA A 291 -11.88 -0.26 -7.37
N ALA A 292 -12.41 0.96 -7.38
CA ALA A 292 -11.83 2.07 -8.12
C ALA A 292 -12.13 3.40 -7.44
N ALA A 293 -11.18 4.33 -7.51
CA ALA A 293 -11.38 5.69 -7.05
C ALA A 293 -12.44 6.41 -7.91
N LEU A 294 -13.37 7.11 -7.27
CA LEU A 294 -14.34 7.99 -7.93
C LEU A 294 -13.77 9.41 -8.11
N GLY A 295 -12.74 9.77 -7.34
CA GLY A 295 -12.36 11.18 -7.15
C GLY A 295 -13.00 11.74 -5.89
N ASP A 296 -12.58 12.94 -5.49
CA ASP A 296 -13.03 13.61 -4.26
C ASP A 296 -12.91 12.72 -3.02
N ASP A 297 -11.81 11.98 -2.91
CA ASP A 297 -11.54 11.08 -1.79
C ASP A 297 -12.50 9.90 -1.60
N ARG A 298 -13.25 9.53 -2.65
CA ARG A 298 -14.20 8.41 -2.62
C ARG A 298 -13.72 7.19 -3.40
N VAL A 299 -14.09 6.02 -2.92
CA VAL A 299 -13.77 4.72 -3.53
C VAL A 299 -15.04 3.90 -3.71
N LEU A 300 -15.31 3.46 -4.94
CA LEU A 300 -16.35 2.48 -5.24
C LEU A 300 -15.81 1.07 -5.01
N VAL A 301 -16.62 0.23 -4.38
CA VAL A 301 -16.43 -1.22 -4.30
C VAL A 301 -17.66 -1.90 -4.87
N ALA A 302 -17.49 -2.82 -5.81
CA ALA A 302 -18.60 -3.45 -6.51
C ALA A 302 -18.40 -4.95 -6.71
N GLY A 303 -19.48 -5.69 -6.50
CA GLY A 303 -19.54 -7.13 -6.74
C GLY A 303 -18.72 -7.95 -5.75
N GLY A 304 -18.10 -9.01 -6.27
CA GLY A 304 -17.39 -10.02 -5.49
C GLY A 304 -18.29 -11.16 -5.03
N ASN A 305 -17.78 -11.99 -4.13
CA ASN A 305 -18.49 -13.13 -3.58
C ASN A 305 -18.19 -13.31 -2.07
N ASP A 306 -19.09 -13.97 -1.36
CA ASP A 306 -18.93 -14.30 0.07
C ASP A 306 -18.80 -15.81 0.34
N GLY A 307 -18.56 -16.59 -0.72
CA GLY A 307 -18.62 -18.05 -0.75
C GLY A 307 -19.93 -18.55 -1.35
N PRO A 308 -21.08 -18.47 -0.65
CA PRO A 308 -22.37 -18.94 -1.18
C PRO A 308 -22.99 -18.07 -2.27
N LEU A 309 -22.73 -16.75 -2.27
CA LEU A 309 -23.36 -15.82 -3.21
C LEU A 309 -22.33 -14.97 -3.93
N ILE A 310 -22.61 -14.70 -5.21
CA ILE A 310 -21.97 -13.64 -5.99
C ILE A 310 -22.86 -12.41 -5.89
N HIS A 311 -22.27 -11.26 -5.59
CA HIS A 311 -22.99 -10.03 -5.29
C HIS A 311 -23.12 -9.13 -6.51
N SER A 312 -24.26 -8.45 -6.63
CA SER A 312 -24.45 -7.30 -7.52
C SER A 312 -24.37 -5.97 -6.78
N SER A 313 -24.43 -5.99 -5.45
CA SER A 313 -24.40 -4.79 -4.61
C SER A 313 -23.05 -4.07 -4.73
N ALA A 314 -23.10 -2.77 -4.49
CA ALA A 314 -21.93 -1.93 -4.41
C ALA A 314 -22.05 -0.93 -3.25
N GLU A 315 -20.90 -0.49 -2.76
CA GLU A 315 -20.79 0.48 -1.69
C GLU A 315 -19.72 1.50 -2.05
N VAL A 316 -19.89 2.73 -1.57
CA VAL A 316 -18.88 3.78 -1.70
C VAL A 316 -18.36 4.15 -0.32
N PHE A 317 -17.04 4.12 -0.18
CA PHE A 317 -16.33 4.67 0.94
C PHE A 317 -16.06 6.15 0.70
N ASP A 318 -16.37 6.98 1.69
CA ASP A 318 -15.96 8.38 1.75
C ASP A 318 -14.76 8.55 2.69
N GLY A 319 -13.59 8.91 2.14
CA GLY A 319 -12.36 9.11 2.89
C GLY A 319 -12.40 10.31 3.84
N THR A 320 -13.34 11.24 3.67
CA THR A 320 -13.50 12.38 4.57
C THR A 320 -14.17 11.98 5.88
N SER A 321 -15.35 11.35 5.78
CA SER A 321 -16.11 10.90 6.96
C SER A 321 -15.69 9.52 7.49
N LEU A 322 -14.91 8.76 6.72
CA LEU A 322 -14.52 7.37 6.97
C LEU A 322 -15.74 6.44 7.12
N THR A 323 -16.75 6.66 6.28
CA THR A 323 -18.00 5.89 6.31
C THR A 323 -18.32 5.26 4.96
N TRP A 324 -19.06 4.16 5.01
CA TRP A 324 -19.60 3.48 3.84
C TRP A 324 -21.07 3.84 3.60
N ALA A 325 -21.44 4.02 2.34
CA ALA A 325 -22.83 4.17 1.89
C ALA A 325 -23.15 3.18 0.77
N SER A 326 -24.39 2.68 0.73
CA SER A 326 -24.93 1.87 -0.37
C SER A 326 -24.90 2.67 -1.66
N ALA A 327 -24.26 2.10 -2.68
CA ALA A 327 -24.10 2.69 -4.00
C ALA A 327 -25.06 2.08 -5.03
N GLY A 328 -26.12 1.41 -4.56
CA GLY A 328 -27.01 0.68 -5.43
C GLY A 328 -26.49 -0.72 -5.79
N SER A 329 -27.15 -1.36 -6.74
CA SER A 329 -26.78 -2.68 -7.26
C SER A 329 -26.66 -2.63 -8.78
N MET A 330 -25.67 -3.33 -9.31
CA MET A 330 -25.55 -3.64 -10.73
C MET A 330 -26.75 -4.48 -11.20
N SER A 331 -27.01 -4.46 -12.50
CA SER A 331 -28.06 -5.26 -13.15
C SER A 331 -27.90 -6.77 -12.96
N GLY A 332 -26.67 -7.24 -12.71
CA GLY A 332 -26.37 -8.63 -12.43
C GLY A 332 -25.17 -8.80 -11.49
N PRO A 333 -25.12 -9.92 -10.75
CA PRO A 333 -24.00 -10.22 -9.88
C PRO A 333 -22.75 -10.51 -10.69
N ARG A 334 -21.58 -10.10 -10.19
CA ARG A 334 -20.28 -10.34 -10.83
C ARG A 334 -19.14 -10.45 -9.82
N THR A 335 -18.27 -11.43 -10.01
CA THR A 335 -16.96 -11.56 -9.33
C THR A 335 -15.85 -11.66 -10.38
N GLY A 336 -14.65 -11.13 -10.09
CA GLY A 336 -13.55 -11.09 -11.06
C GLY A 336 -13.84 -10.21 -12.28
N ALA A 337 -14.65 -9.16 -12.11
CA ALA A 337 -14.94 -8.17 -13.14
C ALA A 337 -13.80 -7.14 -13.25
N GLY A 338 -13.59 -6.61 -14.45
CA GLY A 338 -12.69 -5.49 -14.64
C GLY A 338 -13.36 -4.21 -14.15
N THR A 339 -12.78 -3.57 -13.14
CA THR A 339 -13.29 -2.32 -12.53
C THR A 339 -12.25 -1.23 -12.68
N ILE A 340 -12.58 -0.13 -13.35
CA ILE A 340 -11.62 0.92 -13.65
C ILE A 340 -12.26 2.32 -13.65
N LYS A 341 -11.52 3.29 -13.12
CA LYS A 341 -11.90 4.71 -13.14
C LYS A 341 -11.83 5.26 -14.56
N LEU A 342 -12.88 5.95 -14.98
CA LEU A 342 -12.95 6.74 -16.21
C LEU A 342 -12.78 8.24 -15.93
N ALA A 343 -12.67 9.04 -17.00
CA ALA A 343 -12.74 10.49 -16.89
C ALA A 343 -14.09 10.96 -16.30
N GLY A 344 -14.05 12.10 -15.58
CA GLY A 344 -15.25 12.70 -14.97
C GLY A 344 -15.72 12.02 -13.67
N GLY A 345 -14.88 11.19 -13.05
CA GLY A 345 -15.21 10.53 -11.78
C GLY A 345 -16.18 9.36 -11.89
N ARG A 346 -16.33 8.82 -13.10
CA ARG A 346 -17.15 7.64 -13.40
C ARG A 346 -16.33 6.37 -13.26
N VAL A 347 -16.98 5.22 -13.05
CA VAL A 347 -16.29 3.91 -12.99
C VAL A 347 -16.96 2.94 -13.93
N LEU A 348 -16.18 2.28 -14.78
CA LEU A 348 -16.62 1.17 -15.62
C LEU A 348 -16.43 -0.14 -14.85
N VAL A 349 -17.45 -0.99 -14.85
CA VAL A 349 -17.38 -2.38 -14.40
C VAL A 349 -17.82 -3.30 -15.54
N ALA A 350 -16.92 -4.15 -16.02
CA ALA A 350 -17.13 -4.98 -17.22
C ALA A 350 -16.79 -6.46 -16.97
N GLY A 351 -17.61 -7.35 -17.51
CA GLY A 351 -17.43 -8.79 -17.42
C GLY A 351 -17.53 -9.34 -16.00
N GLY A 352 -16.75 -10.39 -15.72
CA GLY A 352 -16.78 -11.18 -14.49
C GLY A 352 -17.64 -12.43 -14.61
N PHE A 353 -17.72 -13.19 -13.53
CA PHE A 353 -18.60 -14.35 -13.39
C PHE A 353 -19.92 -13.98 -12.71
N GLY A 354 -21.03 -14.30 -13.36
CA GLY A 354 -22.36 -14.17 -12.75
C GLY A 354 -22.84 -15.43 -12.02
N ALA A 355 -24.07 -15.36 -11.51
CA ALA A 355 -24.72 -16.46 -10.78
C ALA A 355 -24.90 -17.75 -11.61
N THR A 356 -24.87 -17.67 -12.93
CA THR A 356 -24.94 -18.84 -13.82
C THR A 356 -23.62 -19.61 -13.92
N GLY A 357 -22.53 -19.09 -13.34
CA GLY A 357 -21.20 -19.69 -13.39
C GLY A 357 -20.46 -19.49 -14.73
N TRP A 358 -20.99 -18.66 -15.64
CA TRP A 358 -20.37 -18.38 -16.94
C TRP A 358 -19.79 -16.96 -16.99
N PRO A 359 -18.67 -16.74 -17.72
CA PRO A 359 -18.12 -15.41 -17.95
C PRO A 359 -19.16 -14.50 -18.64
N GLN A 360 -19.18 -13.24 -18.24
CA GLN A 360 -20.12 -12.24 -18.76
C GLN A 360 -19.42 -11.31 -19.75
N ARG A 361 -20.21 -10.75 -20.66
CA ARG A 361 -19.79 -9.66 -21.57
C ARG A 361 -20.42 -8.30 -21.23
N THR A 362 -21.36 -8.26 -20.30
CA THR A 362 -22.08 -7.04 -19.94
C THR A 362 -21.16 -6.07 -19.19
N ALA A 363 -21.39 -4.78 -19.41
CA ALA A 363 -20.67 -3.71 -18.77
C ALA A 363 -21.64 -2.62 -18.30
N GLU A 364 -21.30 -2.00 -17.18
CA GLU A 364 -22.08 -0.94 -16.55
C GLU A 364 -21.14 0.18 -16.11
N VAL A 365 -21.62 1.42 -16.16
CA VAL A 365 -20.92 2.59 -15.63
C VAL A 365 -21.65 3.07 -14.39
N PHE A 366 -20.87 3.37 -13.35
CA PHE A 366 -21.34 4.01 -12.13
C PHE A 366 -20.94 5.48 -12.10
N GLU A 367 -21.90 6.33 -11.75
CA GLU A 367 -21.68 7.74 -11.44
C GLU A 367 -22.36 8.08 -10.11
N VAL A 368 -21.70 8.88 -9.26
CA VAL A 368 -22.21 9.21 -7.92
C VAL A 368 -23.61 9.84 -7.95
N ALA A 369 -23.87 10.70 -8.94
CA ALA A 369 -25.10 11.49 -9.02
C ALA A 369 -26.30 10.68 -9.53
N THR A 370 -26.07 9.72 -10.44
CA THR A 370 -27.15 9.00 -11.14
C THR A 370 -27.19 7.51 -10.81
N GLY A 371 -26.17 6.97 -10.15
CA GLY A 371 -26.04 5.54 -9.88
C GLY A 371 -25.56 4.74 -11.09
N TRP A 372 -26.04 3.50 -11.20
CA TRP A 372 -25.64 2.53 -12.21
C TRP A 372 -26.41 2.70 -13.52
N ARG A 373 -25.71 2.54 -14.64
CA ARG A 373 -26.29 2.50 -15.98
C ARG A 373 -25.59 1.49 -16.87
N ALA A 374 -26.36 0.72 -17.63
CA ALA A 374 -25.82 -0.19 -18.64
C ALA A 374 -25.17 0.57 -19.82
N VAL A 375 -24.04 0.06 -20.31
CA VAL A 375 -23.38 0.51 -21.54
C VAL A 375 -23.31 -0.64 -22.55
N ALA A 376 -22.70 -0.42 -23.72
CA ALA A 376 -22.52 -1.49 -24.69
C ALA A 376 -21.80 -2.69 -24.03
N SER A 377 -22.25 -3.89 -24.38
CA SER A 377 -21.54 -5.11 -23.98
C SER A 377 -20.23 -5.25 -24.75
N MET A 378 -19.23 -5.86 -24.11
CA MET A 378 -18.04 -6.35 -24.81
C MET A 378 -18.44 -7.33 -25.90
N ASN A 379 -17.62 -7.43 -26.94
CA ASN A 379 -17.81 -8.41 -28.01
C ASN A 379 -17.52 -9.83 -27.52
N GLU A 380 -16.61 -9.98 -26.55
CA GLU A 380 -16.31 -11.25 -25.89
C GLU A 380 -16.67 -11.24 -24.41
N SER A 381 -17.03 -12.42 -23.90
CA SER A 381 -17.18 -12.60 -22.45
C SER A 381 -15.82 -12.66 -21.78
N ARG A 382 -15.62 -11.92 -20.69
CA ARG A 382 -14.34 -11.86 -19.98
C ARG A 382 -14.55 -12.02 -18.49
N ARG A 383 -13.59 -12.66 -17.83
CA ARG A 383 -13.44 -12.74 -16.37
C ARG A 383 -11.96 -12.71 -16.03
N ASP A 384 -11.62 -12.20 -14.86
CA ASP A 384 -10.24 -12.19 -14.35
C ASP A 384 -9.27 -11.72 -15.45
N PHE A 385 -9.63 -10.65 -16.15
CA PHE A 385 -8.94 -10.19 -17.35
C PHE A 385 -8.21 -8.89 -17.06
N ALA A 386 -7.20 -8.60 -17.88
CA ALA A 386 -6.40 -7.40 -17.74
C ALA A 386 -7.19 -6.19 -18.26
N ILE A 387 -7.29 -5.13 -17.46
CA ILE A 387 -7.98 -3.89 -17.83
C ILE A 387 -7.13 -2.66 -17.50
N ALA A 388 -6.95 -1.74 -18.45
CA ALA A 388 -6.16 -0.52 -18.25
C ALA A 388 -6.71 0.66 -19.05
N ASN A 389 -6.55 1.87 -18.51
CA ASN A 389 -6.83 3.10 -19.23
C ASN A 389 -5.74 3.35 -20.27
N VAL A 390 -6.14 3.69 -21.50
CA VAL A 390 -5.27 4.08 -22.61
C VAL A 390 -5.91 5.26 -23.35
N GLY A 391 -5.46 6.46 -22.99
CA GLY A 391 -5.91 7.72 -23.57
C GLY A 391 -7.38 7.97 -23.24
N SER A 392 -8.20 8.13 -24.28
CA SER A 392 -9.66 8.25 -24.18
C SER A 392 -10.39 6.91 -24.17
N ARG A 393 -9.68 5.80 -23.97
CA ARG A 393 -10.23 4.43 -24.07
C ARG A 393 -9.82 3.56 -22.90
N VAL A 394 -10.48 2.42 -22.78
CA VAL A 394 -10.10 1.34 -21.86
C VAL A 394 -9.75 0.10 -22.68
N LEU A 395 -8.56 -0.43 -22.46
CA LEU A 395 -8.10 -1.68 -23.04
C LEU A 395 -8.51 -2.85 -22.14
N ALA A 396 -9.22 -3.82 -22.69
CA ALA A 396 -9.55 -5.10 -22.05
C ALA A 396 -8.81 -6.24 -22.77
N VAL A 397 -8.07 -7.07 -22.03
CA VAL A 397 -7.19 -8.11 -22.57
C VAL A 397 -7.40 -9.41 -21.81
N GLY A 398 -7.60 -10.52 -22.51
CA GLY A 398 -7.80 -11.84 -21.88
C GLY A 398 -9.01 -12.59 -22.46
N HIS A 399 -9.30 -13.78 -21.92
CA HIS A 399 -10.24 -14.75 -22.52
C HIS A 399 -9.82 -15.15 -23.95
N GLY A 400 -8.82 -16.01 -24.07
CA GLY A 400 -8.24 -16.34 -25.38
C GLY A 400 -7.06 -15.45 -25.77
N HIS A 401 -6.89 -15.33 -27.08
CA HIS A 401 -6.04 -14.34 -27.75
C HIS A 401 -6.91 -13.19 -28.27
N SER A 402 -7.57 -12.46 -27.36
CA SER A 402 -8.43 -11.33 -27.74
C SER A 402 -8.15 -10.10 -26.87
N ALA A 403 -8.29 -8.93 -27.50
CA ALA A 403 -8.27 -7.65 -26.84
C ALA A 403 -9.30 -6.73 -27.49
N GLU A 404 -9.89 -5.86 -26.67
CA GLU A 404 -10.93 -4.92 -27.07
C GLU A 404 -10.68 -3.55 -26.45
N LEU A 405 -11.20 -2.52 -27.10
CA LEU A 405 -11.16 -1.14 -26.66
C LEU A 405 -12.58 -0.65 -26.39
N PHE A 406 -12.82 -0.14 -25.19
CA PHE A 406 -13.99 0.66 -24.87
C PHE A 406 -13.69 2.12 -25.13
N ASP A 407 -14.46 2.75 -25.99
CA ASP A 407 -14.38 4.18 -26.23
C ASP A 407 -15.23 4.94 -25.20
N ILE A 408 -14.60 5.81 -24.39
CA ILE A 408 -15.25 6.43 -23.24
C ILE A 408 -16.33 7.44 -23.66
N ALA A 409 -16.18 8.06 -24.84
CA ALA A 409 -17.09 9.09 -25.33
C ALA A 409 -18.35 8.48 -25.95
N THR A 410 -18.20 7.40 -26.72
CA THR A 410 -19.32 6.71 -27.38
C THR A 410 -19.90 5.57 -26.54
N GLU A 411 -19.15 5.12 -25.52
CA GLU A 411 -19.49 3.98 -24.66
C GLU A 411 -19.71 2.68 -25.44
N THR A 412 -18.90 2.47 -26.47
CA THR A 412 -18.94 1.30 -27.35
C THR A 412 -17.64 0.48 -27.28
N TRP A 413 -17.75 -0.82 -27.58
CA TRP A 413 -16.62 -1.74 -27.64
C TRP A 413 -16.24 -2.07 -29.08
N SER A 414 -14.95 -2.11 -29.35
CA SER A 414 -14.40 -2.53 -30.65
C SER A 414 -13.20 -3.46 -30.44
N PHE A 415 -13.00 -4.42 -31.35
CA PHE A 415 -11.80 -5.24 -31.34
C PHE A 415 -10.57 -4.41 -31.70
N THR A 416 -9.43 -4.75 -31.08
CA THR A 416 -8.10 -4.28 -31.48
C THR A 416 -7.24 -5.48 -31.94
N ALA A 417 -6.02 -5.22 -32.39
CA ALA A 417 -5.04 -6.27 -32.66
C ALA A 417 -4.93 -7.25 -31.49
N LYS A 418 -4.68 -8.53 -31.80
CA LYS A 418 -4.60 -9.60 -30.80
C LYS A 418 -3.24 -9.56 -30.08
N PRO A 419 -3.18 -9.87 -28.78
CA PRO A 419 -1.91 -10.06 -28.07
C PRO A 419 -1.08 -11.18 -28.72
N LEU A 420 0.25 -11.09 -28.58
CA LEU A 420 1.21 -12.08 -29.06
C LEU A 420 1.07 -13.42 -28.31
N ARG A 421 0.55 -13.40 -27.08
CA ARG A 421 0.36 -14.58 -26.22
C ARG A 421 -1.05 -14.61 -25.59
N HIS A 422 -1.47 -15.76 -25.08
CA HIS A 422 -2.75 -15.91 -24.39
C HIS A 422 -2.68 -15.28 -22.99
N ARG A 423 -3.66 -14.44 -22.62
CA ARG A 423 -3.59 -13.58 -21.41
C ARG A 423 -4.75 -13.76 -20.42
N ALA A 424 -5.21 -15.00 -20.19
CA ALA A 424 -6.18 -15.25 -19.12
C ALA A 424 -5.54 -14.99 -17.73
N PHE A 425 -6.22 -14.28 -16.82
CA PHE A 425 -5.66 -13.90 -15.50
C PHE A 425 -4.48 -12.90 -15.58
N GLY A 426 -4.37 -12.17 -16.69
CA GLY A 426 -3.35 -11.13 -16.87
C GLY A 426 -3.67 -9.87 -16.08
N GLN A 427 -2.63 -9.12 -15.73
CA GLN A 427 -2.72 -7.79 -15.11
C GLN A 427 -2.31 -6.73 -16.14
N ALA A 428 -2.94 -5.56 -16.10
CA ALA A 428 -2.66 -4.47 -17.03
C ALA A 428 -2.34 -3.19 -16.28
N HIS A 429 -1.30 -2.50 -16.73
CA HIS A 429 -0.82 -1.26 -16.15
C HIS A 429 -0.69 -0.20 -17.22
N ALA A 430 -1.41 0.91 -17.06
CA ALA A 430 -1.16 2.11 -17.87
C ALA A 430 0.25 2.63 -17.54
N VAL A 431 1.11 2.72 -18.54
CA VAL A 431 2.52 3.16 -18.44
C VAL A 431 2.82 4.30 -19.41
N GLY A 432 1.76 5.00 -19.81
CA GLY A 432 1.76 6.13 -20.74
C GLY A 432 0.33 6.48 -21.14
N PRO A 433 0.12 7.57 -21.89
CA PRO A 433 -1.21 7.94 -22.35
C PRO A 433 -1.81 6.82 -23.20
N ASP A 434 -1.16 6.36 -24.27
CA ASP A 434 -1.67 5.29 -25.14
C ASP A 434 -0.85 4.00 -25.03
N THR A 435 -0.37 3.70 -23.83
CA THR A 435 0.56 2.59 -23.59
C THR A 435 0.21 1.81 -22.34
N ALA A 436 0.05 0.50 -22.48
CA ALA A 436 -0.21 -0.40 -21.37
C ALA A 436 0.75 -1.59 -21.37
N LEU A 437 1.36 -1.87 -20.22
CA LEU A 437 2.08 -3.11 -19.96
C LEU A 437 1.07 -4.17 -19.52
N ILE A 438 1.04 -5.30 -20.23
CA ILE A 438 0.24 -6.47 -19.88
C ILE A 438 1.19 -7.53 -19.35
N TYR A 439 1.01 -7.88 -18.08
CA TYR A 439 1.90 -8.74 -17.35
C TYR A 439 1.17 -10.01 -16.88
N GLY A 440 1.80 -11.16 -17.06
CA GLY A 440 1.34 -12.44 -16.55
C GLY A 440 0.08 -12.97 -17.23
N GLY A 441 -0.59 -13.89 -16.54
CA GLY A 441 -1.76 -14.62 -17.02
C GLY A 441 -1.44 -15.71 -18.04
N SER A 442 -1.88 -16.95 -17.82
CA SER A 442 -1.78 -18.03 -18.81
C SER A 442 -2.62 -19.27 -18.42
N THR A 443 -3.09 -20.02 -19.42
CA THR A 443 -3.59 -21.40 -19.29
C THR A 443 -2.54 -22.46 -19.69
N SER A 444 -1.39 -22.03 -20.24
CA SER A 444 -0.33 -22.86 -20.82
C SER A 444 0.97 -22.91 -19.99
N GLY A 445 1.00 -22.29 -18.80
CA GLY A 445 2.06 -22.44 -17.80
C GLY A 445 3.10 -21.31 -17.73
N ASP A 446 3.17 -20.40 -18.71
CA ASP A 446 4.09 -19.27 -18.67
C ASP A 446 3.42 -17.98 -18.20
N THR A 447 3.42 -17.74 -16.89
CA THR A 447 2.92 -16.52 -16.23
C THR A 447 4.00 -15.45 -16.05
N SER A 448 5.18 -15.65 -16.65
CA SER A 448 6.35 -14.79 -16.48
C SER A 448 6.49 -13.73 -17.59
N THR A 449 5.84 -13.95 -18.74
CA THR A 449 5.96 -13.05 -19.89
C THR A 449 5.18 -11.76 -19.70
N ALA A 450 5.65 -10.70 -20.35
CA ALA A 450 4.95 -9.43 -20.46
C ALA A 450 4.95 -8.94 -21.91
N GLU A 451 3.95 -8.14 -22.25
CA GLU A 451 3.81 -7.50 -23.56
C GLU A 451 3.38 -6.06 -23.39
N LEU A 452 3.81 -5.22 -24.33
CA LEU A 452 3.43 -3.82 -24.38
C LEU A 452 2.39 -3.62 -25.47
N TRP A 453 1.24 -3.05 -25.12
CA TRP A 453 0.30 -2.50 -26.08
C TRP A 453 0.57 -1.01 -26.23
N THR A 454 0.82 -0.55 -27.45
CA THR A 454 1.02 0.88 -27.78
C THR A 454 0.17 1.25 -28.97
N ALA A 455 -0.85 2.09 -28.76
CA ALA A 455 -1.71 2.62 -29.81
C ALA A 455 -2.19 1.58 -30.84
N GLY A 456 -2.59 0.39 -30.38
CA GLY A 456 -3.11 -0.69 -31.23
C GLY A 456 -2.07 -1.75 -31.64
N THR A 457 -0.79 -1.57 -31.32
CA THR A 457 0.30 -2.50 -31.68
C THR A 457 0.82 -3.24 -30.45
N TRP A 458 1.17 -4.52 -30.63
CA TRP A 458 1.74 -5.37 -29.58
C TRP A 458 3.23 -5.62 -29.80
N THR A 459 4.04 -5.44 -28.77
CA THR A 459 5.47 -5.79 -28.77
C THR A 459 5.84 -6.59 -27.53
N ASP A 460 6.83 -7.47 -27.65
CA ASP A 460 7.34 -8.23 -26.50
C ASP A 460 7.99 -7.28 -25.49
N ALA A 461 7.64 -7.41 -24.21
CA ALA A 461 8.20 -6.61 -23.11
C ALA A 461 9.13 -7.46 -22.21
N GLY A 462 9.52 -8.64 -22.70
CA GLY A 462 10.39 -9.58 -21.98
C GLY A 462 9.64 -10.37 -20.91
N SER A 463 10.40 -11.06 -20.07
CA SER A 463 9.85 -11.87 -18.97
C SER A 463 10.43 -11.44 -17.64
N THR A 464 9.60 -11.50 -16.60
CA THR A 464 10.00 -11.31 -15.21
C THR A 464 10.35 -12.66 -14.56
N THR A 465 11.11 -12.64 -13.46
CA THR A 465 11.28 -13.82 -12.61
C THR A 465 10.21 -13.97 -11.52
N VAL A 466 9.17 -13.14 -11.52
CA VAL A 466 8.15 -13.01 -10.46
C VAL A 466 6.76 -13.50 -10.90
N PRO A 467 6.59 -14.75 -11.42
CA PRO A 467 5.41 -15.20 -12.16
C PRO A 467 4.09 -15.00 -11.41
N GLY A 468 3.16 -14.24 -12.01
CA GLY A 468 1.85 -13.91 -11.49
C GLY A 468 1.86 -13.26 -10.09
N GLY A 469 2.92 -12.50 -9.77
CA GLY A 469 3.01 -11.70 -8.55
C GLY A 469 1.97 -10.59 -8.47
N ALA A 470 1.84 -10.01 -7.27
CA ALA A 470 1.06 -8.78 -7.11
C ALA A 470 1.79 -7.64 -7.79
N SER A 471 1.06 -6.74 -8.44
CA SER A 471 1.66 -5.67 -9.23
C SER A 471 0.96 -4.35 -9.00
N LEU A 472 1.71 -3.26 -9.17
CA LEU A 472 1.24 -1.91 -8.95
C LEU A 472 1.97 -0.94 -9.89
N THR A 473 1.22 -0.02 -10.48
CA THR A 473 1.80 1.08 -11.27
C THR A 473 2.41 2.13 -10.34
N LEU A 474 3.68 2.48 -10.59
CA LEU A 474 4.42 3.53 -9.90
C LEU A 474 4.48 4.81 -10.74
N PRO A 475 4.72 5.98 -10.11
CA PRO A 475 5.06 7.20 -10.83
C PRO A 475 6.24 7.01 -11.79
N GLY A 476 6.17 7.71 -12.92
CA GLY A 476 7.21 7.70 -13.95
C GLY A 476 7.16 6.48 -14.89
N ASN A 477 5.97 5.96 -15.19
CA ASN A 477 5.76 4.87 -16.16
C ASN A 477 6.48 3.56 -15.78
N ARG A 478 6.42 3.20 -14.50
CA ARG A 478 7.05 1.99 -13.94
C ARG A 478 6.00 1.07 -13.35
N VAL A 479 6.30 -0.22 -13.31
CA VAL A 479 5.44 -1.25 -12.70
C VAL A 479 6.30 -2.06 -11.74
N LEU A 480 5.91 -2.10 -10.47
CA LEU A 480 6.51 -2.99 -9.49
C LEU A 480 5.74 -4.31 -9.48
N VAL A 481 6.45 -5.43 -9.44
CA VAL A 481 5.90 -6.76 -9.26
C VAL A 481 6.57 -7.42 -8.06
N VAL A 482 5.74 -7.97 -7.16
CA VAL A 482 6.13 -8.46 -5.84
C VAL A 482 5.58 -9.88 -5.64
N GLY A 483 6.44 -10.79 -5.20
CA GLY A 483 6.06 -12.15 -4.79
C GLY A 483 5.92 -13.14 -5.94
N GLY A 484 4.71 -13.67 -6.16
CA GLY A 484 4.42 -14.67 -7.18
C GLY A 484 3.16 -15.48 -6.86
N GLN A 485 2.81 -16.41 -7.76
CA GLN A 485 1.75 -17.41 -7.53
C GLN A 485 2.10 -18.40 -6.39
N GLY A 486 3.40 -18.66 -6.19
CA GLY A 486 3.94 -19.40 -5.05
C GLY A 486 4.59 -18.48 -4.02
N LEU A 487 4.99 -19.05 -2.87
CA LEU A 487 5.75 -18.31 -1.86
C LEU A 487 7.08 -17.85 -2.45
N SER A 488 7.29 -16.53 -2.47
CA SER A 488 8.44 -15.91 -3.12
C SER A 488 8.82 -14.62 -2.41
N THR A 489 10.12 -14.32 -2.36
CA THR A 489 10.65 -13.02 -1.91
C THR A 489 11.00 -12.10 -3.07
N MET A 490 10.77 -12.54 -4.30
CA MET A 490 11.25 -11.84 -5.48
C MET A 490 10.48 -10.54 -5.71
N VAL A 491 11.24 -9.51 -6.11
CA VAL A 491 10.72 -8.20 -6.44
C VAL A 491 11.42 -7.72 -7.70
N GLU A 492 10.64 -7.33 -8.70
CA GLU A 492 11.17 -6.76 -9.93
C GLU A 492 10.38 -5.50 -10.30
N MET A 493 11.06 -4.57 -10.97
CA MET A 493 10.46 -3.36 -11.51
C MET A 493 10.65 -3.34 -13.01
N TRP A 494 9.57 -3.12 -13.74
CA TRP A 494 9.61 -2.84 -15.16
C TRP A 494 9.52 -1.32 -15.40
N SER A 495 10.29 -0.81 -16.36
CA SER A 495 10.19 0.57 -16.82
C SER A 495 10.09 0.68 -18.35
N LEU A 496 9.31 1.64 -18.83
CA LEU A 496 9.24 1.94 -20.25
C LEU A 496 10.62 2.37 -20.78
N GLY A 497 11.13 1.68 -21.80
CA GLY A 497 12.46 1.89 -22.37
C GLY A 497 13.63 1.27 -21.58
N GLY A 498 13.42 0.85 -20.33
CA GLY A 498 14.45 0.23 -19.48
C GLY A 498 14.26 -1.28 -19.25
N GLY A 499 13.06 -1.82 -19.44
CA GLY A 499 12.78 -3.24 -19.25
C GLY A 499 12.74 -3.66 -17.77
N TRP A 500 12.97 -4.95 -17.51
CA TRP A 500 12.91 -5.54 -16.16
C TRP A 500 14.22 -5.35 -15.39
N LYS A 501 14.11 -4.88 -14.14
CA LYS A 501 15.20 -4.76 -13.17
C LYS A 501 14.85 -5.49 -11.88
N LYS A 502 15.78 -6.30 -11.37
CA LYS A 502 15.66 -6.89 -10.02
C LYS A 502 15.82 -5.83 -8.95
N MET A 503 14.93 -5.88 -7.96
CA MET A 503 14.90 -4.97 -6.84
C MET A 503 15.27 -5.69 -5.55
N LYS A 504 15.39 -4.94 -4.45
CA LYS A 504 15.58 -5.53 -3.12
C LYS A 504 14.47 -6.52 -2.80
N ALA A 505 14.86 -7.78 -2.55
CA ALA A 505 13.95 -8.85 -2.18
C ALA A 505 13.16 -8.51 -0.90
N LEU A 506 11.94 -9.02 -0.84
CA LEU A 506 11.09 -8.95 0.34
C LEU A 506 11.76 -9.60 1.57
N PRO A 507 11.51 -9.08 2.78
CA PRO A 507 11.96 -9.70 4.02
C PRO A 507 11.36 -11.09 4.27
N LEU A 508 10.16 -11.36 3.74
CA LEU A 508 9.40 -12.59 3.95
C LEU A 508 8.87 -13.14 2.62
N ALA A 509 8.92 -14.47 2.44
CA ALA A 509 8.34 -15.12 1.28
C ALA A 509 6.81 -15.13 1.37
N ILE A 510 6.16 -14.59 0.35
CA ILE A 510 4.71 -14.36 0.33
C ILE A 510 4.13 -14.69 -1.04
N ARG A 511 2.85 -15.05 -1.08
CA ARG A 511 2.05 -15.10 -2.30
C ARG A 511 0.82 -14.21 -2.18
N CYS A 512 0.41 -13.63 -3.30
CA CYS A 512 -0.76 -12.76 -3.40
C CYS A 512 -0.86 -11.65 -2.32
N PRO A 513 0.21 -10.88 -2.03
CA PRO A 513 0.09 -9.71 -1.16
C PRO A 513 -0.84 -8.66 -1.80
N THR A 514 -1.39 -7.79 -0.97
CA THR A 514 -2.05 -6.58 -1.46
C THR A 514 -1.01 -5.46 -1.53
N LEU A 515 -0.96 -4.74 -2.65
CA LEU A 515 -0.06 -3.60 -2.83
C LEU A 515 -0.87 -2.31 -2.87
N ALA A 516 -0.41 -1.28 -2.17
CA ALA A 516 -1.00 0.06 -2.22
C ALA A 516 0.07 1.13 -2.48
N LEU A 517 -0.25 2.09 -3.34
CA LEU A 517 0.63 3.25 -3.57
C LEU A 517 0.46 4.24 -2.41
N LEU A 518 1.58 4.62 -1.80
CA LEU A 518 1.66 5.64 -0.75
C LEU A 518 2.16 6.98 -1.33
N PRO A 519 2.00 8.09 -0.58
CA PRO A 519 2.63 9.37 -0.93
C PRO A 519 4.12 9.23 -1.21
N GLY A 520 4.63 10.04 -2.15
CA GLY A 520 6.05 10.02 -2.52
C GLY A 520 6.46 8.83 -3.40
N GLY A 521 5.53 7.93 -3.73
CA GLY A 521 5.80 6.77 -4.59
C GLY A 521 6.30 5.53 -3.85
N ALA A 522 6.28 5.53 -2.52
CA ALA A 522 6.50 4.32 -1.72
C ALA A 522 5.35 3.32 -1.89
N VAL A 523 5.60 2.05 -1.60
CA VAL A 523 4.61 0.97 -1.77
C VAL A 523 4.38 0.26 -0.45
N LEU A 524 3.12 0.24 -0.01
CA LEU A 524 2.69 -0.64 1.07
C LEU A 524 2.47 -2.05 0.50
N GLU A 525 3.19 -3.03 1.02
CA GLU A 525 2.90 -4.45 0.89
C GLU A 525 2.19 -4.89 2.18
N VAL A 526 1.04 -5.55 2.04
CA VAL A 526 0.26 -5.95 3.20
C VAL A 526 -0.52 -7.24 2.98
N GLY A 527 -0.62 -8.03 4.04
CA GLY A 527 -1.46 -9.23 4.07
C GLY A 527 -0.86 -10.36 3.24
N GLY A 528 -1.67 -10.99 2.38
CA GLY A 528 -1.28 -12.12 1.55
C GLY A 528 -1.21 -13.44 2.29
N GLN A 529 -0.51 -14.41 1.72
CA GLN A 529 -0.46 -15.78 2.23
C GLN A 529 0.98 -16.28 2.37
N GLY A 530 1.30 -16.79 3.56
CA GLY A 530 2.42 -17.66 3.87
C GLY A 530 1.93 -19.12 3.99
N PRO A 531 2.33 -19.87 5.02
CA PRO A 531 1.64 -21.10 5.44
C PRO A 531 0.18 -20.86 5.86
N ALA A 532 -0.15 -19.62 6.25
CA ALA A 532 -1.49 -19.13 6.57
C ALA A 532 -1.67 -17.69 6.05
N TYR A 533 -2.88 -17.12 6.17
CA TYR A 533 -3.09 -15.70 5.90
C TYR A 533 -2.24 -14.84 6.85
N LEU A 534 -1.68 -13.79 6.28
CA LEU A 534 -0.76 -12.90 6.95
C LEU A 534 -1.43 -11.57 7.30
N SER A 535 -0.89 -10.90 8.30
CA SER A 535 -1.29 -9.54 8.68
C SER A 535 -0.13 -8.56 8.66
N ASN A 536 1.12 -8.98 8.38
CA ASN A 536 2.25 -8.06 8.29
C ASN A 536 2.04 -7.03 7.20
N ALA A 537 2.55 -5.83 7.48
CA ALA A 537 2.65 -4.74 6.56
C ALA A 537 4.12 -4.30 6.47
N ASN A 538 4.60 -4.05 5.26
CA ASN A 538 5.92 -3.49 5.00
C ASN A 538 5.79 -2.36 3.99
N VAL A 539 6.63 -1.33 4.13
CA VAL A 539 6.75 -0.26 3.13
C VAL A 539 8.05 -0.44 2.36
N PHE A 540 7.94 -0.45 1.04
CA PHE A 540 9.06 -0.42 0.11
C PHE A 540 9.29 0.98 -0.41
N ASP A 541 10.51 1.49 -0.23
CA ASP A 541 10.99 2.69 -0.90
C ASP A 541 11.71 2.26 -2.21
N PRO A 542 11.14 2.53 -3.40
CA PRO A 542 11.75 2.13 -4.67
C PRO A 542 12.97 2.97 -5.06
N VAL A 543 13.23 4.10 -4.39
CA VAL A 543 14.40 4.95 -4.61
C VAL A 543 15.55 4.50 -3.73
N ALA A 544 15.30 4.34 -2.43
CA ALA A 544 16.30 3.84 -1.49
C ALA A 544 16.55 2.32 -1.61
N GLU A 545 15.64 1.60 -2.27
CA GLU A 545 15.59 0.14 -2.34
C GLU A 545 15.61 -0.53 -0.94
N THR A 546 14.86 0.05 0.00
CA THR A 546 14.76 -0.40 1.39
C THR A 546 13.34 -0.88 1.73
N TRP A 547 13.28 -1.84 2.65
CA TRP A 547 12.05 -2.34 3.24
C TRP A 547 11.99 -1.93 4.72
N THR A 548 10.88 -1.31 5.12
CA THR A 548 10.63 -0.90 6.51
C THR A 548 9.37 -1.58 7.02
N ALA A 549 9.43 -2.16 8.22
CA ALA A 549 8.26 -2.76 8.85
C ALA A 549 7.22 -1.68 9.17
N ALA A 550 5.97 -1.93 8.81
CA ALA A 550 4.87 -0.96 8.90
C ALA A 550 3.74 -1.43 9.82
N GLY A 551 4.05 -2.36 10.73
CA GLY A 551 3.11 -2.94 11.68
C GLY A 551 2.29 -4.10 11.09
N HIS A 552 1.06 -4.24 11.57
CA HIS A 552 0.18 -5.34 11.21
C HIS A 552 -1.27 -4.88 11.04
N LEU A 553 -1.98 -5.50 10.11
CA LEU A 553 -3.44 -5.49 10.06
C LEU A 553 -4.03 -6.13 11.33
N SER A 554 -5.15 -5.57 11.78
CA SER A 554 -5.98 -6.14 12.84
C SER A 554 -6.60 -7.48 12.41
N GLN A 555 -6.88 -7.65 11.12
CA GLN A 555 -7.35 -8.90 10.55
C GLN A 555 -6.44 -9.38 9.43
N ARG A 556 -5.98 -10.63 9.54
CA ARG A 556 -5.24 -11.31 8.46
C ARG A 556 -6.10 -11.35 7.21
N ARG A 557 -5.54 -11.04 6.05
CA ARG A 557 -6.29 -11.09 4.79
C ARG A 557 -5.40 -11.38 3.60
N GLY A 558 -5.90 -12.14 2.64
CA GLY A 558 -5.36 -12.24 1.30
C GLY A 558 -6.42 -11.88 0.26
N SER A 559 -5.98 -11.61 -0.97
CA SER A 559 -6.90 -11.22 -2.07
C SER A 559 -7.75 -9.99 -1.75
N ALA A 560 -7.26 -9.10 -0.89
CA ALA A 560 -7.86 -7.81 -0.64
C ALA A 560 -7.53 -6.85 -1.79
N VAL A 561 -8.30 -5.76 -1.90
CA VAL A 561 -8.03 -4.70 -2.86
C VAL A 561 -7.59 -3.45 -2.12
N ALA A 562 -6.57 -2.77 -2.62
CA ALA A 562 -6.14 -1.49 -2.10
C ALA A 562 -6.71 -0.34 -2.94
N ALA A 563 -7.06 0.75 -2.27
CA ALA A 563 -7.38 2.03 -2.88
C ALA A 563 -6.72 3.17 -2.10
N THR A 564 -6.30 4.22 -2.79
CA THR A 564 -5.69 5.40 -2.15
C THR A 564 -6.76 6.44 -1.83
N THR A 565 -6.67 7.01 -0.63
CA THR A 565 -7.50 8.11 -0.12
C THR A 565 -6.58 9.23 0.39
N SER A 566 -7.12 10.42 0.61
CA SER A 566 -6.43 11.56 1.23
C SER A 566 -5.96 11.24 2.65
N LYS A 567 -6.60 10.26 3.31
CA LYS A 567 -6.28 9.81 4.67
C LYS A 567 -5.33 8.62 4.71
N GLY A 568 -5.03 7.96 3.59
CA GLY A 568 -4.26 6.72 3.64
C GLY A 568 -4.52 5.73 2.52
N ALA A 569 -3.82 4.60 2.58
CA ALA A 569 -4.14 3.43 1.77
C ALA A 569 -5.24 2.61 2.45
N LEU A 570 -6.40 2.52 1.82
CA LEU A 570 -7.53 1.71 2.27
C LEU A 570 -7.41 0.29 1.73
N ILE A 571 -7.37 -0.69 2.62
CA ILE A 571 -7.29 -2.13 2.31
C ILE A 571 -8.66 -2.75 2.54
N ILE A 572 -9.28 -3.24 1.47
CA ILE A 572 -10.72 -3.51 1.41
C ILE A 572 -10.96 -5.02 1.27
N GLY A 573 -11.75 -5.59 2.17
CA GLY A 573 -12.26 -6.95 2.06
C GLY A 573 -11.18 -8.00 1.89
N GLY A 574 -11.38 -8.94 0.97
CA GLY A 574 -10.52 -10.10 0.78
C GLY A 574 -10.99 -11.28 1.63
N GLU A 575 -10.08 -12.20 1.93
CA GLU A 575 -10.41 -13.47 2.58
C GLU A 575 -9.49 -13.75 3.76
N SER A 576 -10.03 -14.38 4.80
CA SER A 576 -9.30 -14.87 5.97
C SER A 576 -9.78 -16.24 6.38
N TRP A 577 -8.97 -16.96 7.17
CA TRP A 577 -9.43 -18.08 7.97
C TRP A 577 -10.12 -17.53 9.22
N VAL A 578 -11.37 -17.95 9.45
CA VAL A 578 -12.16 -17.68 10.64
C VAL A 578 -12.82 -19.00 11.03
N ASP A 579 -12.55 -19.50 12.25
CA ASP A 579 -13.07 -20.77 12.78
C ASP A 579 -12.84 -21.97 11.85
N ASP A 580 -11.60 -22.16 11.39
CA ASP A 580 -11.20 -23.22 10.46
C ASP A 580 -11.93 -23.22 9.10
N ALA A 581 -12.57 -22.11 8.73
CA ALA A 581 -13.18 -21.90 7.41
C ALA A 581 -12.65 -20.62 6.74
N GLN A 582 -12.41 -20.69 5.43
CA GLN A 582 -12.09 -19.52 4.62
C GLN A 582 -13.36 -18.69 4.42
N ARG A 583 -13.32 -17.41 4.80
CA ARG A 583 -14.45 -16.49 4.71
C ARG A 583 -14.01 -15.18 4.08
N ALA A 584 -14.88 -14.64 3.21
CA ALA A 584 -14.74 -13.27 2.74
C ALA A 584 -14.93 -12.28 3.89
N LEU A 585 -14.29 -11.12 3.77
CA LEU A 585 -14.28 -10.06 4.79
C LEU A 585 -15.14 -8.88 4.35
N SER A 586 -15.86 -8.29 5.30
CA SER A 586 -16.56 -7.02 5.14
C SER A 586 -15.76 -5.84 5.70
N THR A 587 -14.69 -6.13 6.46
CA THR A 587 -13.86 -5.11 7.08
C THR A 587 -12.94 -4.45 6.06
N ALA A 588 -12.69 -3.17 6.25
CA ALA A 588 -11.65 -2.43 5.58
C ALA A 588 -10.73 -1.78 6.62
N GLU A 589 -9.45 -1.67 6.30
CA GLU A 589 -8.44 -1.12 7.19
C GLU A 589 -7.70 0.01 6.48
N LEU A 590 -7.57 1.14 7.16
CA LEU A 590 -6.86 2.30 6.64
C LEU A 590 -5.44 2.33 7.18
N PHE A 591 -4.45 2.27 6.29
CA PHE A 591 -3.06 2.54 6.62
C PHE A 591 -2.77 4.04 6.49
N GLY A 592 -2.60 4.70 7.64
CA GLY A 592 -2.51 6.15 7.80
C GLY A 592 -3.11 6.59 9.15
N PRO A 593 -3.39 7.90 9.37
CA PRO A 593 -3.15 9.02 8.47
C PRO A 593 -1.69 9.44 8.38
N PHE A 594 -1.31 10.02 7.24
CA PHE A 594 0.02 10.60 7.06
C PHE A 594 0.13 11.95 7.74
N ALA A 595 1.32 12.26 8.22
CA ALA A 595 1.62 13.48 8.96
C ALA A 595 1.51 14.73 8.07
N PRO A 596 0.90 15.83 8.56
CA PRO A 596 0.78 17.08 7.81
C PRO A 596 2.13 17.81 7.71
N LEU A 597 2.20 18.84 6.87
CA LEU A 597 3.37 19.71 6.77
C LEU A 597 3.80 20.25 8.14
N GLY A 598 5.10 20.24 8.42
CA GLY A 598 5.70 20.75 9.65
C GLY A 598 5.81 19.70 10.79
N ALA A 599 5.13 18.56 10.66
CA ALA A 599 5.26 17.44 11.58
C ALA A 599 6.64 16.77 11.46
N ALA A 600 7.09 16.11 12.52
CA ALA A 600 8.33 15.33 12.48
C ALA A 600 8.15 14.06 11.62
N CYS A 601 9.22 13.66 10.94
CA CYS A 601 9.25 12.43 10.14
C CYS A 601 10.65 11.84 10.10
N THR A 602 10.72 10.57 9.73
CA THR A 602 11.94 9.82 9.45
C THR A 602 12.00 9.31 8.02
N ALA A 603 10.85 9.21 7.34
CA ALA A 603 10.75 8.80 5.95
C ALA A 603 9.64 9.56 5.19
N GLY A 604 9.82 9.72 3.88
CA GLY A 604 8.87 10.49 3.06
C GLY A 604 7.45 9.95 3.07
N TRP A 605 7.27 8.63 3.11
CA TRP A 605 5.96 7.98 3.11
C TRP A 605 5.12 8.27 4.37
N GLU A 606 5.74 8.70 5.46
CA GLU A 606 5.04 9.11 6.69
C GLU A 606 4.31 10.45 6.50
N CYS A 607 4.71 11.24 5.49
CA CYS A 607 4.20 12.57 5.23
C CYS A 607 3.12 12.56 4.16
N ALA A 608 2.07 13.37 4.34
CA ALA A 608 1.00 13.50 3.35
C ALA A 608 1.52 14.04 2.01
N SER A 609 2.59 14.85 2.04
CA SER A 609 3.31 15.32 0.85
C SER A 609 4.14 14.23 0.18
N GLY A 610 4.42 13.12 0.87
CA GLY A 610 5.36 12.10 0.43
C GLY A 610 6.83 12.49 0.61
N THR A 611 7.11 13.58 1.32
CA THR A 611 8.46 14.12 1.43
C THR A 611 8.82 14.46 2.86
N CYS A 612 9.92 13.86 3.32
CA CYS A 612 10.54 14.12 4.60
C CYS A 612 11.90 14.77 4.34
N ALA A 613 12.00 16.06 4.60
CA ALA A 613 13.22 16.83 4.47
C ALA A 613 13.57 17.42 5.84
N ASP A 614 14.84 17.38 6.23
CA ASP A 614 15.30 17.85 7.54
C ASP A 614 14.58 17.23 8.76
N GLY A 615 14.08 16.00 8.62
CA GLY A 615 13.27 15.34 9.66
C GLY A 615 11.88 15.98 9.86
N VAL A 616 11.41 16.75 8.88
CA VAL A 616 10.11 17.43 8.88
C VAL A 616 9.34 17.12 7.59
N CYS A 617 8.04 16.89 7.71
CA CYS A 617 7.17 16.72 6.56
C CYS A 617 7.10 18.01 5.77
N CYS A 618 7.63 17.96 4.56
CA CYS A 618 7.90 19.12 3.74
C CYS A 618 7.06 19.12 2.47
N ASP A 619 6.73 20.29 1.95
CA ASP A 619 6.01 20.43 0.68
C ASP A 619 6.84 20.00 -0.54
N SER A 620 8.17 19.93 -0.39
CA SER A 620 9.12 19.50 -1.42
C SER A 620 10.40 18.94 -0.80
N ALA A 621 11.29 18.39 -1.63
CA ALA A 621 12.48 17.66 -1.18
C ALA A 621 13.61 18.52 -0.59
N CYS A 622 13.56 19.84 -0.81
CA CYS A 622 14.66 20.74 -0.48
C CYS A 622 16.02 20.27 -1.04
N ASP A 623 16.06 19.97 -2.34
CA ASP A 623 17.28 19.42 -2.98
C ASP A 623 18.46 20.41 -3.00
N GLY A 624 18.24 21.69 -2.67
CA GLY A 624 19.28 22.71 -2.58
C GLY A 624 20.09 22.64 -1.27
N PRO A 625 21.42 22.90 -1.31
CA PRO A 625 22.26 22.98 -0.11
C PRO A 625 21.84 24.09 0.86
N CYS A 626 21.15 25.10 0.34
CA CYS A 626 20.73 26.30 1.04
C CYS A 626 19.22 26.37 1.22
N GLU A 627 18.55 25.22 1.27
CA GLU A 627 17.14 25.11 1.59
C GLU A 627 16.97 24.45 2.95
N SER A 628 15.92 24.83 3.67
CA SER A 628 15.47 24.05 4.83
C SER A 628 13.97 24.08 4.98
N CYS A 629 13.45 23.00 5.55
CA CYS A 629 12.06 22.85 5.91
C CYS A 629 11.78 23.05 7.42
N THR A 630 12.82 23.37 8.19
CA THR A 630 12.74 23.45 9.67
C THR A 630 12.56 24.86 10.21
N LEU A 631 12.60 25.88 9.35
CA LEU A 631 12.45 27.28 9.73
C LEU A 631 11.18 27.48 10.54
N GLU A 632 11.28 28.01 11.76
CA GLU A 632 10.17 28.08 12.72
C GLU A 632 8.92 28.78 12.14
N ALA A 633 9.12 29.89 11.42
CA ALA A 633 8.03 30.66 10.81
C ALA A 633 7.42 30.03 9.54
N SER A 634 8.08 29.03 8.94
CA SER A 634 7.63 28.37 7.70
C SER A 634 7.87 26.87 7.75
N ARG A 635 7.71 26.28 8.94
CA ARG A 635 8.03 24.88 9.18
C ARG A 635 7.13 24.00 8.32
N GLY A 636 7.72 23.08 7.55
CA GLY A 636 6.99 22.28 6.56
C GLY A 636 6.91 22.88 5.17
N THR A 637 7.44 24.09 4.96
CA THR A 637 7.59 24.70 3.64
C THR A 637 9.07 24.86 3.35
N CYS A 638 9.52 24.27 2.25
CA CYS A 638 10.90 24.38 1.83
C CYS A 638 11.23 25.82 1.43
N ARG A 639 12.22 26.43 2.07
CA ARG A 639 12.64 27.81 1.75
C ARG A 639 14.15 27.98 1.77
N PRO A 640 14.68 28.94 0.98
CA PRO A 640 16.06 29.37 1.10
C PRO A 640 16.39 29.84 2.52
N ILE A 641 17.59 29.50 3.00
CA ILE A 641 18.10 29.90 4.32
C ILE A 641 19.33 30.79 4.18
N ALA A 642 19.55 31.66 5.16
CA ALA A 642 20.81 32.37 5.32
C ALA A 642 21.66 31.70 6.41
N GLY A 643 22.98 31.61 6.21
CA GLY A 643 23.88 31.00 7.20
C GLY A 643 24.44 29.66 6.74
N SER A 644 24.59 28.68 7.64
CA SER A 644 25.21 27.41 7.27
C SER A 644 24.30 26.59 6.35
N ALA A 645 24.90 25.99 5.32
CA ALA A 645 24.21 25.02 4.46
C ALA A 645 23.69 23.83 5.30
N VAL A 646 22.49 23.36 4.96
CA VAL A 646 21.81 22.25 5.64
C VAL A 646 22.05 20.95 4.89
N HIS A 647 22.00 20.97 3.56
CA HIS A 647 22.24 19.79 2.71
C HIS A 647 23.63 19.83 2.08
N GLY A 648 24.60 19.20 2.75
CA GLY A 648 25.98 19.14 2.29
C GLY A 648 26.73 20.46 2.44
N ALA A 649 27.93 20.52 1.88
CA ALA A 649 28.74 21.73 1.94
C ALA A 649 28.35 22.69 0.81
N CYS A 650 28.21 23.97 1.14
CA CYS A 650 28.31 25.03 0.15
C CYS A 650 29.71 24.97 -0.48
N LYS A 651 29.82 24.30 -1.64
CA LYS A 651 31.07 24.27 -2.40
C LYS A 651 31.28 25.68 -2.94
N ALA A 652 32.26 26.39 -2.39
CA ALA A 652 32.82 27.56 -3.06
C ALA A 652 33.08 27.18 -4.53
N ILE A 653 32.71 28.06 -5.46
CA ILE A 653 32.93 27.83 -6.89
C ILE A 653 34.45 27.80 -7.13
N GLY A 654 35.03 26.60 -7.12
CA GLY A 654 36.47 26.37 -7.28
C GLY A 654 37.31 26.71 -6.05
N ALA A 655 38.62 26.42 -6.13
CA ALA A 655 39.62 26.68 -5.10
C ALA A 655 39.91 28.18 -4.84
N LEU A 656 38.98 29.08 -5.20
CA LEU A 656 39.18 30.52 -5.20
C LEU A 656 38.32 31.21 -4.10
N PRO A 657 38.81 32.24 -3.40
CA PRO A 657 38.15 32.92 -2.26
C PRO A 657 36.82 33.66 -2.56
N CYS A 658 36.25 33.58 -3.77
CA CYS A 658 35.12 34.44 -4.17
C CYS A 658 33.74 33.92 -3.73
N GLY A 659 33.66 32.73 -3.14
CA GLY A 659 32.45 32.17 -2.53
C GLY A 659 32.68 31.82 -1.06
N SER A 660 31.64 31.96 -0.24
CA SER A 660 31.66 31.51 1.16
C SER A 660 30.98 30.15 1.32
N ALA A 661 31.23 29.47 2.44
CA ALA A 661 30.52 28.26 2.83
C ALA A 661 29.09 28.53 3.38
N ALA A 662 28.63 29.79 3.34
CA ALA A 662 27.33 30.21 3.86
C ALA A 662 26.34 30.48 2.73
N CYS A 663 25.06 30.27 3.01
CA CYS A 663 23.92 30.54 2.14
C CYS A 663 23.51 32.01 2.14
N ASP A 664 22.96 32.47 1.01
CA ASP A 664 22.58 33.86 0.78
C ASP A 664 21.18 34.23 1.30
N GLY A 665 20.32 33.23 1.55
CA GLY A 665 18.94 33.42 1.98
C GLY A 665 17.95 33.80 0.88
N MET A 666 18.37 33.79 -0.39
CA MET A 666 17.55 34.18 -1.54
C MET A 666 17.34 33.03 -2.52
N ASP A 667 18.40 32.27 -2.81
CA ASP A 667 18.34 31.10 -3.71
C ASP A 667 18.75 29.85 -2.93
N GLY A 668 17.86 28.87 -2.90
CA GLY A 668 18.07 27.59 -2.23
C GLY A 668 19.25 26.78 -2.75
N LYS A 669 19.76 27.13 -3.93
CA LYS A 669 20.90 26.50 -4.57
C LYS A 669 22.17 27.35 -4.52
N ALA A 670 22.09 28.61 -4.10
CA ALA A 670 23.21 29.54 -4.16
C ALA A 670 23.88 29.74 -2.79
N CYS A 671 25.22 29.67 -2.83
CA CYS A 671 26.04 30.13 -1.72
C CYS A 671 26.23 31.64 -1.82
N ARG A 672 26.36 32.28 -0.66
CA ARG A 672 26.70 33.70 -0.53
C ARG A 672 28.05 33.97 -1.19
N LYS A 673 28.01 34.88 -2.16
CA LYS A 673 29.16 35.40 -2.91
C LYS A 673 29.76 36.58 -2.16
N HIS A 674 31.09 36.75 -2.22
CA HIS A 674 31.71 37.96 -1.68
C HIS A 674 31.39 39.18 -2.57
N PRO A 675 30.98 40.32 -1.99
CA PRO A 675 30.64 41.50 -2.77
C PRO A 675 31.90 42.19 -3.29
N GLY A 676 32.02 42.30 -4.61
CA GLY A 676 32.83 43.31 -5.29
C GLY A 676 34.32 43.02 -5.51
N THR A 677 34.90 43.90 -6.31
CA THR A 677 36.29 43.88 -6.80
C THR A 677 37.35 44.04 -5.70
N ASP A 678 36.97 44.36 -4.47
CA ASP A 678 37.93 44.62 -3.41
C ASP A 678 38.49 43.34 -2.77
N THR A 679 37.80 42.21 -2.96
CA THR A 679 38.25 40.90 -2.48
C THR A 679 39.30 40.32 -3.43
N ILE A 680 40.54 40.21 -2.95
CA ILE A 680 41.64 39.58 -3.70
C ILE A 680 41.50 38.06 -3.63
N CYS A 681 41.32 37.43 -4.78
CA CYS A 681 41.15 35.98 -4.91
C CYS A 681 42.40 35.26 -5.42
N ARG A 682 43.37 36.02 -5.96
CA ARG A 682 44.71 35.54 -6.31
C ARG A 682 45.70 36.66 -6.04
N ALA A 683 46.78 36.37 -5.32
CA ALA A 683 47.86 37.32 -5.13
C ALA A 683 48.49 37.73 -6.49
N PRO A 684 49.05 38.95 -6.60
CA PRO A 684 49.90 39.29 -7.74
C PRO A 684 51.15 38.41 -7.76
N GLU A 685 51.65 38.08 -8.94
CA GLU A 685 52.87 37.28 -9.12
C GLU A 685 53.58 37.71 -10.40
N CYS A 686 54.91 37.66 -10.40
CA CYS A 686 55.71 37.78 -11.61
C CYS A 686 56.67 36.60 -11.71
N ARG A 687 56.52 35.82 -12.79
CA ARG A 687 57.31 34.60 -13.02
C ARG A 687 57.58 34.45 -14.52
N ASP A 688 58.76 33.93 -14.85
CA ASP A 688 59.19 33.66 -16.23
C ASP A 688 59.09 34.89 -17.16
N GLY A 689 59.32 36.09 -16.61
CA GLY A 689 59.32 37.35 -17.36
C GLY A 689 57.92 37.91 -17.68
N VAL A 690 56.87 37.42 -17.01
CA VAL A 690 55.49 37.89 -17.17
C VAL A 690 54.91 38.22 -15.80
N ALA A 691 54.32 39.41 -15.66
CA ALA A 691 53.62 39.84 -14.45
C ALA A 691 52.11 39.65 -14.59
N TRP A 692 51.49 39.10 -13.55
CA TRP A 692 50.05 39.01 -13.39
C TRP A 692 49.61 39.88 -12.21
N ALA A 693 48.69 40.82 -12.46
CA ALA A 693 48.06 41.57 -11.39
C ALA A 693 47.17 40.68 -10.51
N ALA A 694 46.90 41.17 -9.29
CA ALA A 694 46.03 40.52 -8.33
C ALA A 694 44.66 40.20 -8.95
N GLY A 695 44.23 38.95 -8.84
CA GLY A 695 42.87 38.56 -9.23
C GLY A 695 41.86 39.12 -8.24
N ARG A 696 40.74 39.63 -8.73
CA ARG A 696 39.66 40.24 -7.93
C ARG A 696 38.33 39.56 -8.19
N CYS A 697 37.49 39.42 -7.17
CA CYS A 697 36.16 38.83 -7.36
C CYS A 697 35.27 39.76 -8.22
N ASP A 698 34.50 39.18 -9.13
CA ASP A 698 33.62 39.91 -10.05
C ASP A 698 32.19 40.15 -9.51
N GLY A 699 31.90 39.68 -8.29
CA GLY A 699 30.55 39.67 -7.70
C GLY A 699 29.62 38.59 -8.27
N ALA A 700 29.97 37.95 -9.39
CA ALA A 700 29.28 36.78 -9.94
C ALA A 700 29.81 35.46 -9.37
N GLY A 701 30.95 35.50 -8.67
CA GLY A 701 31.58 34.36 -7.99
C GLY A 701 32.84 33.85 -8.69
N ALA A 702 33.32 34.54 -9.73
CA ALA A 702 34.57 34.22 -10.41
C ALA A 702 35.71 35.15 -9.98
N CYS A 703 36.92 34.62 -10.03
CA CYS A 703 38.14 35.41 -9.84
C CYS A 703 38.54 36.04 -11.18
N ALA A 704 38.14 37.29 -11.42
CA ALA A 704 38.56 38.04 -12.58
C ALA A 704 40.06 38.30 -12.51
N SER A 705 40.79 37.84 -13.54
CA SER A 705 42.24 37.99 -13.66
C SER A 705 42.54 39.03 -14.74
N PRO A 706 43.24 40.12 -14.43
CA PRO A 706 43.72 41.04 -15.46
C PRO A 706 44.70 40.34 -16.43
N ALA A 707 44.83 40.89 -17.64
CA ALA A 707 45.71 40.34 -18.67
C ALA A 707 47.18 40.27 -18.20
N ALA A 708 47.88 39.20 -18.62
CA ALA A 708 49.29 39.01 -18.35
C ALA A 708 50.11 40.09 -19.05
N THR A 709 51.06 40.70 -18.34
CA THR A 709 51.92 41.78 -18.86
C THR A 709 53.34 41.24 -19.03
N PRO A 710 53.86 41.09 -20.27
CA PRO A 710 55.26 40.74 -20.48
C PRO A 710 56.17 41.84 -19.91
N CYS A 711 57.20 41.45 -19.17
CA CYS A 711 58.11 42.40 -18.52
C CYS A 711 59.24 42.88 -19.41
N ALA A 712 59.46 42.19 -20.54
CA ALA A 712 60.47 42.59 -21.52
C ALA A 712 60.32 44.09 -21.87
N PRO A 713 61.41 44.88 -21.79
CA PRO A 713 62.81 44.44 -21.72
C PRO A 713 63.38 44.19 -20.32
N TYR A 714 62.59 44.35 -19.26
CA TYR A 714 63.01 44.15 -17.86
C TYR A 714 62.67 42.75 -17.35
N ARG A 715 63.38 42.29 -16.32
CA ARG A 715 62.99 41.09 -15.56
C ARG A 715 61.96 41.44 -14.48
N CYS A 716 61.35 40.40 -13.90
CA CYS A 716 60.48 40.54 -12.75
C CYS A 716 61.23 41.18 -11.56
N ALA A 717 60.60 42.19 -10.94
CA ALA A 717 61.06 42.84 -9.72
C ALA A 717 60.00 42.63 -8.64
N GLY A 718 60.16 41.55 -7.86
CA GLY A 718 59.11 41.09 -6.94
C GLY A 718 57.92 40.51 -7.72
N ASP A 719 56.72 41.01 -7.44
CA ASP A 719 55.43 40.60 -8.03
C ASP A 719 55.00 41.45 -9.24
N THR A 720 55.86 42.38 -9.69
CA THR A 720 55.61 43.26 -10.84
C THR A 720 56.77 43.24 -11.82
N CYS A 721 56.56 43.79 -13.02
CA CYS A 721 57.66 44.01 -13.96
C CYS A 721 58.60 45.10 -13.44
N GLY A 722 59.91 44.88 -13.55
CA GLY A 722 60.89 45.93 -13.32
C GLY A 722 60.62 47.12 -14.23
N THR A 723 60.77 48.33 -13.70
CA THR A 723 60.60 49.58 -14.46
C THR A 723 61.92 50.34 -14.66
N SER A 724 62.97 49.87 -13.99
CA SER A 724 64.32 50.38 -14.06
C SER A 724 65.31 49.24 -13.87
N CYS A 725 66.53 49.43 -14.34
CA CYS A 725 67.63 48.51 -14.10
C CYS A 725 68.75 49.23 -13.34
N THR A 726 69.50 48.46 -12.55
CA THR A 726 70.75 48.88 -11.92
C THR A 726 71.95 48.12 -12.48
N GLU A 727 71.71 46.95 -13.06
CA GLU A 727 72.70 46.07 -13.66
C GLU A 727 72.07 45.24 -14.79
N ASP A 728 72.89 44.69 -15.69
CA ASP A 728 72.41 43.95 -16.87
C ASP A 728 71.51 42.76 -16.54
N ARG A 729 71.69 42.16 -15.35
CA ARG A 729 70.84 41.05 -14.89
C ARG A 729 69.38 41.46 -14.62
N ASP A 730 69.11 42.75 -14.46
CA ASP A 730 67.75 43.28 -14.32
C ASP A 730 67.01 43.33 -15.68
N CYS A 731 67.72 43.05 -16.78
CA CYS A 731 67.20 43.04 -18.14
C CYS A 731 67.03 41.60 -18.67
N VAL A 732 66.09 41.42 -19.60
CA VAL A 732 65.92 40.15 -20.30
C VAL A 732 67.11 39.85 -21.20
N GLU A 733 67.29 38.59 -21.58
CA GLU A 733 68.42 38.16 -22.42
C GLU A 733 68.49 38.97 -23.74
N GLY A 734 69.69 39.43 -24.11
CA GLY A 734 69.91 40.33 -25.26
C GLY A 734 69.77 41.84 -24.97
N TRP A 735 69.47 42.22 -23.72
CA TRP A 735 69.38 43.61 -23.29
C TRP A 735 70.36 43.89 -22.14
N GLY A 736 71.02 45.05 -22.18
CA GLY A 736 71.91 45.56 -21.12
C GLY A 736 71.31 46.78 -20.43
N CYS A 737 71.73 47.04 -19.19
CA CYS A 737 71.29 48.19 -18.43
C CYS A 737 72.10 49.44 -18.79
N ASP A 738 71.44 50.46 -19.34
CA ASP A 738 72.08 51.76 -19.57
C ASP A 738 72.24 52.51 -18.23
N PRO A 739 73.47 52.73 -17.74
CA PRO A 739 73.68 53.33 -16.42
C PRO A 739 73.29 54.81 -16.35
N ALA A 740 73.20 55.52 -17.49
CA ALA A 740 72.83 56.93 -17.53
C ALA A 740 71.31 57.14 -17.48
N THR A 741 70.55 56.25 -18.11
CA THR A 741 69.08 56.35 -18.16
C THR A 741 68.37 55.37 -17.22
N ARG A 742 69.10 54.40 -16.64
CA ARG A 742 68.58 53.28 -15.84
C ARG A 742 67.51 52.48 -16.57
N ARG A 743 67.65 52.33 -17.89
CA ARG A 743 66.72 51.59 -18.76
C ARG A 743 67.44 50.44 -19.47
N CYS A 744 66.74 49.32 -19.61
CA CYS A 744 67.22 48.23 -20.45
C CYS A 744 67.21 48.66 -21.92
N ARG A 745 68.33 48.47 -22.62
CA ARG A 745 68.47 48.71 -24.06
C ARG A 745 69.09 47.48 -24.72
N LEU A 746 68.76 47.24 -25.99
CA LEU A 746 69.36 46.17 -26.78
C LEU A 746 70.88 46.35 -26.77
N SER A 747 71.61 45.31 -26.38
CA SER A 747 73.07 45.32 -26.44
C SER A 747 73.50 45.37 -27.91
N PRO A 748 74.44 46.25 -28.31
CA PRO A 748 74.93 46.29 -29.68
C PRO A 748 75.57 44.93 -30.05
N PRO A 749 75.36 44.39 -31.26
CA PRO A 749 76.08 43.19 -31.69
C PRO A 749 77.59 43.50 -31.78
N GLU A 750 78.43 42.71 -31.12
CA GLU A 750 79.89 42.81 -31.30
C GLU A 750 80.30 42.34 -32.70
N PRO A 751 81.28 42.99 -33.35
CA PRO A 751 81.71 42.66 -34.70
C PRO A 751 82.67 41.47 -34.70
N THR A 752 82.33 40.42 -35.44
CA THR A 752 83.27 39.32 -35.77
C THR A 752 83.94 39.59 -37.11
N ASP A 753 85.27 39.56 -37.16
CA ASP A 753 86.07 39.85 -38.35
C ASP A 753 87.08 38.71 -38.69
N ALA A 754 87.25 38.48 -40.00
CA ALA A 754 88.19 37.61 -40.74
C ALA A 754 88.01 36.06 -40.62
N GLY A 755 87.87 35.23 -41.67
CA GLY A 755 88.50 35.18 -43.02
C GLY A 755 89.60 34.09 -43.01
N ILE A 756 89.76 33.07 -43.89
CA ILE A 756 89.69 32.95 -45.37
C ILE A 756 89.87 31.45 -45.81
N SER A 757 89.21 31.05 -46.93
CA SER A 757 89.49 29.99 -47.97
C SER A 757 89.66 28.50 -47.60
N ASP A 758 89.25 27.47 -48.38
CA ASP A 758 88.72 27.37 -49.76
C ASP A 758 88.11 25.95 -50.00
N ALA A 759 87.34 25.82 -51.10
CA ALA A 759 86.94 24.60 -51.85
C ALA A 759 85.46 24.07 -51.77
N ALA A 760 84.70 24.49 -52.80
CA ALA A 760 83.95 23.69 -53.79
C ALA A 760 82.66 22.89 -53.44
N LEU A 761 81.50 23.52 -53.75
CA LEU A 761 80.32 23.14 -54.59
C LEU A 761 80.06 21.67 -55.02
N PRO A 762 78.79 21.24 -55.33
CA PRO A 762 77.70 21.97 -56.02
C PRO A 762 76.33 21.99 -55.29
N ASP A 763 75.48 23.02 -55.44
CA ASP A 763 74.54 23.33 -56.56
C ASP A 763 73.58 22.17 -56.91
N ALA A 764 72.27 22.32 -57.10
CA ALA A 764 71.34 23.45 -57.04
C ALA A 764 69.91 22.86 -57.09
N ALA A 765 68.92 23.54 -56.49
CA ALA A 765 67.53 23.57 -57.00
C ALA A 765 66.72 24.66 -56.30
N VAL A 766 66.34 25.66 -57.10
CA VAL A 766 65.46 26.78 -56.79
C VAL A 766 64.03 26.39 -57.18
N VAL A 767 63.10 26.63 -56.25
CA VAL A 767 61.71 27.12 -56.40
C VAL A 767 60.95 26.76 -57.69
N ASP A 768 59.84 26.00 -57.55
CA ASP A 768 58.54 26.55 -57.94
C ASP A 768 57.32 25.87 -57.28
N ALA A 769 56.22 26.62 -57.27
CA ALA A 769 55.01 26.53 -56.44
C ALA A 769 54.00 25.39 -56.74
N SER A 770 53.21 24.99 -55.73
CA SER A 770 51.73 24.95 -55.73
C SER A 770 51.15 24.18 -54.52
N ASP A 771 49.96 24.61 -54.11
CA ASP A 771 48.89 24.03 -53.29
C ASP A 771 49.07 22.63 -52.65
N ASP A 772 48.83 22.52 -51.33
CA ASP A 772 47.61 21.88 -50.78
C ASP A 772 47.63 21.73 -49.24
N GLY A 773 46.43 21.67 -48.66
CA GLY A 773 46.13 21.73 -47.22
C GLY A 773 46.59 20.54 -46.37
N GLY A 774 46.81 20.82 -45.08
CA GLY A 774 47.22 19.83 -44.08
C GLY A 774 46.05 19.05 -43.47
N THR A 775 46.26 17.75 -43.24
CA THR A 775 45.53 16.97 -42.22
C THR A 775 46.34 15.74 -41.80
N ILE A 776 46.50 15.52 -40.50
CA ILE A 776 47.19 14.35 -39.91
C ILE A 776 46.14 13.44 -39.25
N ARG A 777 46.16 12.13 -39.59
CA ARG A 777 45.36 11.07 -38.94
C ARG A 777 46.24 9.87 -38.60
N TYR A 778 45.98 9.23 -37.46
CA TYR A 778 46.48 7.91 -37.08
C TYR A 778 45.30 6.91 -37.11
N GLU A 779 45.50 5.75 -37.73
CA GLU A 779 44.52 4.66 -37.86
C GLU A 779 44.95 3.38 -37.10
N CYS A 780 43.96 2.65 -36.58
CA CYS A 780 44.06 1.26 -36.11
C CYS A 780 43.10 0.37 -36.92
N GLY A 781 43.53 -0.85 -37.26
CA GLY A 781 42.72 -1.87 -37.96
C GLY A 781 43.10 -3.31 -37.59
N CYS A 782 42.11 -4.22 -37.64
CA CYS A 782 41.96 -5.47 -36.88
C CYS A 782 42.44 -6.81 -37.53
N ARG A 783 42.40 -7.91 -36.72
CA ARG A 783 42.32 -9.40 -36.96
C ARG A 783 43.54 -10.17 -36.39
N ALA A 784 43.54 -11.46 -35.98
CA ALA A 784 42.58 -12.51 -35.61
C ALA A 784 43.40 -13.74 -35.06
N THR A 785 42.74 -14.69 -34.36
CA THR A 785 43.03 -16.16 -34.24
C THR A 785 44.41 -16.73 -33.80
N GLY A 786 44.39 -17.56 -32.72
CA GLY A 786 44.74 -19.00 -32.74
C GLY A 786 46.20 -19.53 -32.74
N VAL A 787 46.51 -20.34 -31.70
CA VAL A 787 47.38 -21.55 -31.65
C VAL A 787 48.93 -21.39 -31.63
N GLY A 788 49.59 -22.00 -30.62
CA GLY A 788 50.81 -22.81 -30.85
C GLY A 788 52.11 -22.54 -30.05
N ALA A 789 52.25 -23.23 -28.90
CA ALA A 789 53.43 -23.99 -28.42
C ALA A 789 54.82 -23.37 -28.02
N ARG A 790 55.12 -23.48 -26.70
CA ARG A 790 56.32 -24.05 -25.97
C ARG A 790 57.73 -23.41 -26.12
N PRO A 791 58.74 -23.72 -25.25
CA PRO A 791 58.81 -24.49 -23.97
C PRO A 791 59.44 -23.71 -22.77
N GLY A 792 59.20 -24.10 -21.50
CA GLY A 792 60.20 -24.78 -20.61
C GLY A 792 61.05 -23.77 -19.80
N VAL A 793 61.32 -23.83 -18.49
CA VAL A 793 61.59 -24.93 -17.55
C VAL A 793 61.57 -24.35 -16.10
N THR A 794 60.73 -24.94 -15.22
CA THR A 794 60.87 -25.38 -13.81
C THR A 794 61.73 -24.66 -12.72
N TRP A 795 61.65 -24.82 -11.38
CA TRP A 795 60.94 -25.57 -10.28
C TRP A 795 61.01 -24.62 -9.03
N SER A 796 60.18 -24.64 -7.98
CA SER A 796 60.02 -25.71 -6.99
C SER A 796 58.77 -25.52 -6.10
N LEU A 797 58.03 -26.61 -5.94
CA LEU A 797 57.17 -26.98 -4.82
C LEU A 797 57.92 -28.04 -4.00
N VAL A 798 57.50 -28.33 -2.77
CA VAL A 798 57.59 -29.62 -2.02
C VAL A 798 57.38 -29.31 -0.53
N ALA A 799 56.65 -30.05 0.30
CA ALA A 799 55.82 -31.26 0.20
C ALA A 799 55.07 -31.40 1.56
N VAL A 800 54.22 -32.38 1.88
CA VAL A 800 54.50 -33.82 2.02
C VAL A 800 53.20 -34.64 2.06
N THR A 801 53.33 -35.83 1.49
CA THR A 801 52.39 -36.91 1.14
C THR A 801 52.40 -38.05 2.18
N LEU A 802 51.56 -39.09 1.95
CA LEU A 802 51.69 -40.55 2.23
C LEU A 802 50.51 -41.12 3.08
N ALA A 803 50.02 -42.37 2.96
CA ALA A 803 50.08 -43.46 1.98
C ALA A 803 49.14 -44.63 2.41
N THR A 804 48.64 -45.39 1.43
CA THR A 804 48.31 -46.85 1.34
C THR A 804 47.87 -47.79 2.50
N MET A 805 46.76 -48.51 2.23
CA MET A 805 46.42 -49.97 2.32
C MET A 805 46.69 -50.87 3.57
N ALA A 806 45.63 -51.58 4.09
CA ALA A 806 45.36 -53.05 3.96
C ALA A 806 44.69 -53.80 5.18
N ARG A 807 43.51 -54.43 4.91
CA ARG A 807 43.02 -55.83 5.20
C ARG A 807 42.49 -56.36 6.58
N ARG A 808 41.29 -57.00 6.45
CA ARG A 808 40.66 -58.21 7.14
C ARG A 808 39.98 -58.00 8.52
N ARG A 809 38.85 -58.61 8.94
CA ARG A 809 37.94 -59.72 8.49
C ARG A 809 36.64 -59.79 9.35
N ARG A 810 35.51 -60.27 8.77
CA ARG A 810 34.30 -60.98 9.33
C ARG A 810 33.31 -60.15 10.20
N ARG A 811 31.96 -60.25 10.15
CA ARG A 811 30.97 -61.34 9.94
C ARG A 811 29.60 -60.74 9.49
N ALA A 812 28.79 -61.50 8.74
CA ALA A 812 27.37 -61.26 8.37
C ALA A 812 26.39 -61.85 9.45
N PRO A 813 25.02 -61.94 9.35
CA PRO A 813 24.16 -61.86 8.14
C PRO A 813 22.66 -61.36 8.27
N ARG A 814 21.91 -61.52 7.14
CA ARG A 814 20.43 -61.63 6.90
C ARG A 814 19.63 -60.31 6.86
N GLY A 815 18.78 -59.99 5.87
CA GLY A 815 17.89 -60.73 4.94
C GLY A 815 16.45 -60.25 5.23
N SER A 816 15.49 -59.96 4.33
CA SER A 816 15.24 -60.39 2.95
C SER A 816 14.03 -59.62 2.35
N ARG A 817 13.99 -59.46 1.00
CA ARG A 817 12.84 -59.68 0.05
C ARG A 817 11.71 -58.61 -0.01
N ILE A 818 11.14 -58.15 -1.15
CA ILE A 818 10.76 -58.68 -2.49
C ILE A 818 10.59 -57.47 -3.48
N ALA A 819 11.20 -57.41 -4.69
CA ALA A 819 10.65 -57.68 -6.05
C ALA A 819 9.33 -56.96 -6.42
N GLY A 820 9.05 -56.41 -7.61
CA GLY A 820 9.69 -56.28 -8.94
C GLY A 820 8.91 -55.20 -9.74
N LEU A 821 9.54 -54.36 -10.57
CA LEU A 821 9.76 -54.55 -12.02
C LEU A 821 8.52 -54.95 -12.84
N GLN A 822 7.95 -53.98 -13.56
CA GLN A 822 7.49 -54.20 -14.93
C GLN A 822 7.87 -53.00 -15.80
N ALA A 823 8.52 -53.30 -16.92
CA ALA A 823 9.01 -52.37 -17.90
C ALA A 823 8.47 -52.75 -19.28
N ARG A 824 8.41 -51.72 -20.15
CA ARG A 824 8.47 -51.73 -21.62
C ARG A 824 7.22 -52.12 -22.41
N LYS A 825 6.84 -51.18 -23.29
CA LYS A 825 7.01 -51.19 -24.76
C LYS A 825 6.59 -49.79 -25.26
N SER A 826 7.01 -49.19 -26.37
CA SER A 826 8.15 -49.25 -27.29
C SER A 826 7.68 -48.45 -28.52
N SER A 827 8.44 -47.47 -29.04
CA SER A 827 8.54 -47.25 -30.49
C SER A 827 9.53 -46.13 -30.84
N CYS A 828 10.30 -46.41 -31.89
CA CYS A 828 11.46 -45.71 -32.42
C CYS A 828 11.16 -44.35 -33.07
N SER A 829 12.12 -43.42 -33.01
CA SER A 829 12.94 -43.01 -34.18
C SER A 829 14.02 -41.99 -33.76
N GLY A 830 15.29 -42.29 -34.06
CA GLY A 830 16.32 -41.27 -34.34
C GLY A 830 16.10 -40.73 -35.77
N ARG A 831 16.78 -39.74 -36.34
CA ARG A 831 18.09 -39.08 -36.20
C ARG A 831 17.90 -37.71 -36.91
N ALA A 832 18.42 -36.59 -36.41
CA ALA A 832 19.77 -36.05 -36.54
C ALA A 832 20.06 -35.26 -37.84
N ASP A 833 20.76 -34.15 -37.62
CA ASP A 833 21.64 -33.35 -38.50
C ASP A 833 21.03 -32.23 -39.36
N ARG A 834 21.07 -30.99 -38.83
CA ARG A 834 22.12 -30.00 -39.14
C ARG A 834 22.17 -28.88 -38.12
#